data_AF-A0A1Q9F2Z1-F1
#
_entry.id   AF-A0A1Q9F2Z1-F1
#
_cell.length_a   1.000
_cell.length_b   1.000
_cell.length_c   1.000
_cell.angle_alpha   90.00
_cell.angle_beta   90.00
_cell.angle_gamma   90.00
#
_symmetry.space_group_name_H-M   'P 1'
#
loop_
_entity.id
_entity.type
_entity.pdbx_description
1 polymer ?
#
loop_
_entity_poly.entity_id
_entity_poly.type
_entity_poly.pdbx_seq_one_letter_code
_entity_poly.pdbx_strand_id
1 'polypeptide(L)'
;MFKTSSMVSTKINMPHNLNCRLSFSSRKKEFPMLYFTTYTILGTIGFMPIFVVLIVVIIMTVISSIIVIISLRASSLQVPASPPHERSSTIMDMMLMLASDLPVQEWTEQYLMLTAMLLPADIAVGVEEQSSQPESLPQMSQESYTHASYTFELRRASSRRTGVGDLWMSWEAEPLVRLRGVANSTKFGQGVITIVLDSRTKAMYASVDLKELRLSQCVKYPFPDITTNHNQLRLLTLKRRKDKFSKWSLADSERQGGKAAEIEWTNRYKLAFQQAQDDTNQITGIQLKEGDRIVKKVDFNLPLDHDKTIPEAAQSLFQPPADCKSADQLTHEMATVDLRGPHQRSSVLNDLMLLFASENPKSDWSEEFLLISSLLLPGDISVMLEDPDPPDIEKLHHIAFDYSAITASHGAHVSRSQGSIWINMEKRAFRLAGNAKKTKVGDLRIDLLVHADLDQPKIYANVQLEDEGEQQCVVYDYPTLTDDPRHDLEEAASKQLQFYSISEIDGEDCAIFVGQLPRDRSIHIWVDMESMNPNAFLRSEIHHGDKVLRSTNVERWRSGEEVLVEVQPKPEWNCREHDLSGRLANLDIRSMHKKSIQLEDTLFALHELGQDFAVREILGLTGDVAIIVKVPQPPDLSVMQQATMGFRVVADSGHGSGGEMRGNFAVDKPNGRLRIAAEAEGPSGWRITLAIDDLKALAVQLERNDGTQRRCLKVDLKGQPGMLSDGPRIGTGLFEGVETVRGGSDECNHFSFNAAGADSRSLDLWYSEESKQVCQIDLLTAGGRSGSSQLVRIEANTFIDGYMPEVEDFAGFTAQPEDWECDSSTDSPWVRLRADSAEMLVRSDIQEVSTVGRVSEALGMLGILPSQALAVLLSAEIAPPLGAPPQGSEDQETPSKQRTFEDVTLAPKSPGPSCCKTKGLQAHPEGLAWPIVERYDGEYSCVGGDILSEQQWIEKLSQRIHVPGDHAVGLCLLEGYFEREILPGATIHPQWVNDDILSPILKHFTFTFESTFPLGGYPEGKVANGQKFTGETYRKRHRGEGEVRVDLERRRLYLMSRTEEFSQGIQSLTSEIIYRGDLNQLWARTGYKGRLEYVQCWQIDTAKVFRSIGSL
;
A
#
# COMPACT_ATOMS: atom_id res chain seq x y z
N MET A 1 -15.32 -42.45 67.78
CA MET A 1 -15.94 -43.78 67.66
C MET A 1 -15.90 -44.19 66.20
N PHE A 2 -15.69 -45.48 65.90
CA PHE A 2 -15.50 -46.11 64.56
C PHE A 2 -14.30 -45.57 63.74
N LYS A 3 -13.20 -46.32 63.49
CA LYS A 3 -12.98 -47.64 62.82
C LYS A 3 -12.95 -47.52 61.28
N THR A 4 -12.02 -48.10 60.49
CA THR A 4 -10.81 -48.91 60.80
C THR A 4 -9.81 -48.98 59.62
N SER A 5 -8.56 -49.27 59.95
CA SER A 5 -7.42 -49.85 59.19
C SER A 5 -7.64 -50.58 57.85
N SER A 6 -6.65 -50.54 56.94
CA SER A 6 -5.57 -51.56 56.93
C SER A 6 -4.40 -51.26 55.96
N MET A 7 -3.19 -51.69 56.34
CA MET A 7 -1.97 -51.72 55.52
C MET A 7 -1.83 -53.08 54.81
N VAL A 8 -1.14 -53.13 53.67
CA VAL A 8 -0.10 -54.17 53.40
C VAL A 8 1.05 -53.54 52.58
N SER A 9 2.27 -53.92 52.93
CA SER A 9 3.56 -53.65 52.26
C SER A 9 4.10 -55.00 51.73
N THR A 10 4.96 -55.18 50.74
CA THR A 10 6.34 -54.68 50.61
C THR A 10 7.00 -55.36 49.38
N LYS A 11 8.01 -54.71 48.75
CA LYS A 11 9.35 -55.26 48.36
C LYS A 11 9.89 -54.75 47.01
N ILE A 12 10.98 -54.01 47.17
CA ILE A 12 11.91 -53.44 46.20
C ILE A 12 12.84 -54.52 45.63
N ASN A 13 13.34 -54.32 44.41
CA ASN A 13 14.74 -54.60 44.07
C ASN A 13 15.26 -53.55 43.06
N MET A 14 16.36 -52.88 43.43
CA MET A 14 17.21 -52.02 42.58
C MET A 14 18.67 -52.42 42.85
N PRO A 15 19.58 -52.15 41.91
CA PRO A 15 20.71 -51.23 42.22
C PRO A 15 20.93 -50.19 41.09
N HIS A 16 20.98 -48.88 41.41
CA HIS A 16 22.20 -48.05 41.59
C HIS A 16 22.94 -47.71 40.26
N ASN A 17 23.23 -46.45 39.90
CA ASN A 17 23.87 -45.39 40.70
C ASN A 17 23.56 -43.92 40.26
N LEU A 18 23.36 -43.03 41.24
CA LEU A 18 24.07 -41.74 41.53
C LEU A 18 24.33 -40.68 40.41
N ASN A 19 24.20 -39.34 40.60
CA ASN A 19 23.66 -38.51 41.69
C ASN A 19 23.53 -36.99 41.32
N CYS A 20 22.65 -36.23 42.02
CA CYS A 20 22.70 -34.75 42.27
C CYS A 20 22.53 -33.72 41.10
N ARG A 21 21.91 -32.51 41.26
CA ARG A 21 21.08 -31.89 42.33
C ARG A 21 20.43 -30.54 41.87
N LEU A 22 19.16 -30.28 42.26
CA LEU A 22 18.50 -28.96 42.58
C LEU A 22 18.45 -27.84 41.50
N SER A 23 17.50 -26.88 41.47
CA SER A 23 16.34 -26.54 42.32
C SER A 23 15.35 -25.65 41.54
N PHE A 24 14.05 -25.67 41.85
CA PHE A 24 13.14 -24.56 41.55
C PHE A 24 12.27 -24.21 42.77
N SER A 25 12.06 -22.91 42.98
CA SER A 25 11.31 -22.34 44.11
C SER A 25 10.02 -21.70 43.59
N SER A 26 8.89 -22.00 44.24
CA SER A 26 7.64 -21.24 44.06
C SER A 26 7.25 -20.57 45.36
N ARG A 27 6.81 -19.31 45.29
CA ARG A 27 6.25 -18.57 46.43
C ARG A 27 4.74 -18.46 46.29
N LYS A 28 4.04 -18.94 47.31
CA LYS A 28 2.62 -18.61 47.56
C LYS A 28 2.48 -17.14 47.95
N LYS A 29 1.31 -16.57 47.66
CA LYS A 29 0.66 -15.54 48.50
C LYS A 29 -0.83 -15.88 48.62
N GLU A 30 -1.44 -15.36 49.67
CA GLU A 30 -2.67 -15.88 50.28
C GLU A 30 -3.91 -15.07 49.89
N PHE A 31 -5.07 -15.74 49.86
CA PHE A 31 -6.39 -15.10 49.79
C PHE A 31 -7.05 -15.14 51.17
N PRO A 32 -7.65 -14.03 51.66
CA PRO A 32 -8.47 -14.06 52.87
C PRO A 32 -9.90 -14.55 52.56
N MET A 33 -10.41 -15.38 53.46
CA MET A 33 -11.76 -15.92 53.46
C MET A 33 -12.71 -14.95 54.17
N LEU A 34 -13.90 -14.70 53.63
CA LEU A 34 -14.96 -13.95 54.34
C LEU A 34 -16.30 -14.66 54.19
N TYR A 35 -16.73 -15.30 55.28
CA TYR A 35 -18.08 -15.84 55.45
C TYR A 35 -19.07 -14.70 55.68
N PHE A 36 -20.28 -14.79 55.10
CA PHE A 36 -21.47 -14.24 55.74
C PHE A 36 -22.71 -15.13 55.53
N THR A 37 -23.63 -15.05 56.49
CA THR A 37 -24.64 -16.05 56.82
C THR A 37 -25.99 -15.85 56.13
N THR A 38 -26.68 -16.98 55.92
CA THR A 38 -28.09 -17.06 55.55
C THR A 38 -29.02 -16.46 56.62
N TYR A 39 -30.09 -15.80 56.18
CA TYR A 39 -31.30 -15.56 56.99
C TYR A 39 -32.56 -15.76 56.15
N THR A 40 -33.56 -16.40 56.74
CA THR A 40 -34.83 -16.79 56.08
C THR A 40 -36.01 -16.36 56.95
N ILE A 41 -36.88 -15.45 56.48
CA ILE A 41 -38.21 -15.20 57.06
C ILE A 41 -39.23 -14.97 55.93
N LEU A 42 -40.46 -15.45 56.14
CA LEU A 42 -41.60 -15.43 55.22
C LEU A 42 -42.23 -14.05 55.03
N GLY A 43 -42.94 -13.86 53.91
CA GLY A 43 -43.85 -12.73 53.69
C GLY A 43 -44.76 -12.91 52.47
N THR A 44 -45.84 -13.68 52.59
CA THR A 44 -46.89 -13.77 51.56
C THR A 44 -47.90 -12.61 51.66
N ILE A 45 -48.19 -11.94 50.54
CA ILE A 45 -49.50 -11.38 50.12
C ILE A 45 -49.34 -11.05 48.62
N GLY A 46 -50.32 -11.42 47.78
CA GLY A 46 -50.21 -11.27 46.32
C GLY A 46 -51.08 -10.14 45.76
N PHE A 47 -50.95 -9.88 44.45
CA PHE A 47 -52.03 -9.40 43.57
C PHE A 47 -51.57 -9.44 42.09
N MET A 48 -52.21 -10.25 41.25
CA MET A 48 -52.31 -9.98 39.80
C MET A 48 -53.42 -8.93 39.61
N PRO A 49 -53.30 -7.93 38.71
CA PRO A 49 -53.23 -8.20 37.26
C PRO A 49 -52.45 -7.15 36.43
N ILE A 50 -51.29 -7.51 35.87
CA ILE A 50 -50.58 -6.66 34.88
C ILE A 50 -50.25 -7.41 33.57
N PHE A 51 -50.07 -8.74 33.63
CA PHE A 51 -49.58 -9.54 32.50
C PHE A 51 -50.51 -9.63 31.28
N VAL A 52 -51.83 -9.51 31.47
CA VAL A 52 -52.80 -9.60 30.35
C VAL A 52 -52.83 -8.30 29.52
N VAL A 53 -52.64 -7.14 30.15
CA VAL A 53 -52.64 -5.85 29.44
C VAL A 53 -51.41 -5.72 28.55
N LEU A 54 -50.24 -6.16 29.03
CA LEU A 54 -48.98 -6.08 28.27
C LEU A 54 -49.04 -6.90 26.96
N ILE A 55 -49.62 -8.11 27.02
CA ILE A 55 -49.77 -8.98 25.84
C ILE A 55 -50.74 -8.39 24.81
N VAL A 56 -51.84 -7.77 25.25
CA VAL A 56 -52.80 -7.11 24.34
C VAL A 56 -52.18 -5.87 23.67
N VAL A 57 -51.36 -5.09 24.40
CA VAL A 57 -50.65 -3.94 23.81
C VAL A 57 -49.64 -4.40 22.75
N ILE A 58 -48.83 -5.42 23.02
CA ILE A 58 -47.83 -5.94 22.07
C ILE A 58 -48.50 -6.50 20.80
N ILE A 59 -49.62 -7.21 20.92
CA ILE A 59 -50.35 -7.72 19.75
C ILE A 59 -50.94 -6.57 18.91
N MET A 60 -51.41 -5.48 19.54
CA MET A 60 -51.96 -4.32 18.84
C MET A 60 -50.90 -3.49 18.11
N THR A 61 -49.68 -3.33 18.65
CA THR A 61 -48.58 -2.68 17.92
C THR A 61 -48.12 -3.50 16.71
N VAL A 62 -47.98 -4.83 16.85
CA VAL A 62 -47.58 -5.70 15.73
C VAL A 62 -48.61 -5.65 14.59
N ILE A 63 -49.91 -5.70 14.89
CA ILE A 63 -50.97 -5.61 13.87
C ILE A 63 -50.98 -4.21 13.21
N SER A 64 -50.73 -3.14 13.96
CA SER A 64 -50.69 -1.77 13.41
C SER A 64 -49.54 -1.58 12.40
N SER A 65 -48.35 -2.11 12.70
CA SER A 65 -47.19 -2.03 11.81
C SER A 65 -47.39 -2.81 10.49
N ILE A 66 -48.10 -3.93 10.52
CA ILE A 66 -48.40 -4.73 9.32
C ILE A 66 -49.38 -4.01 8.38
N ILE A 67 -50.33 -3.24 8.91
CA ILE A 67 -51.33 -2.50 8.12
C ILE A 67 -50.70 -1.30 7.36
N VAL A 68 -49.67 -0.66 7.92
CA VAL A 68 -48.94 0.43 7.25
C VAL A 68 -48.14 -0.08 6.05
N ILE A 69 -47.49 -1.24 6.17
CA ILE A 69 -46.68 -1.84 5.10
C ILE A 69 -47.55 -2.29 3.90
N ILE A 70 -48.81 -2.67 4.14
CA ILE A 70 -49.74 -3.10 3.08
C ILE A 70 -50.38 -1.91 2.32
N SER A 71 -50.23 -0.67 2.82
CA SER A 71 -50.91 0.51 2.27
C SER A 71 -50.09 1.34 1.26
N LEU A 72 -48.87 0.91 0.89
CA LEU A 72 -47.98 1.62 -0.04
C LEU A 72 -47.50 0.76 -1.22
N ARG A 73 -48.43 0.27 -2.06
CA ARG A 73 -48.15 -0.11 -3.47
C ARG A 73 -49.43 -0.30 -4.31
N ALA A 74 -50.02 0.79 -4.79
CA ALA A 74 -51.02 0.77 -5.87
C ALA A 74 -51.09 2.13 -6.61
N SER A 75 -51.25 2.11 -7.95
CA SER A 75 -51.20 3.25 -8.91
C SER A 75 -49.77 3.75 -9.21
N SER A 76 -49.36 4.10 -10.43
CA SER A 76 -49.94 4.00 -11.80
C SER A 76 -48.78 4.10 -12.83
N LEU A 77 -48.61 3.21 -13.81
CA LEU A 77 -49.23 3.20 -15.16
C LEU A 77 -48.89 4.43 -16.05
N GLN A 78 -47.95 4.30 -17.02
CA GLN A 78 -48.17 4.47 -18.48
C GLN A 78 -46.87 4.50 -19.34
N VAL A 79 -47.03 4.19 -20.63
CA VAL A 79 -46.03 4.13 -21.73
C VAL A 79 -46.42 5.14 -22.82
N PRO A 80 -45.47 5.72 -23.57
CA PRO A 80 -45.52 5.65 -25.04
C PRO A 80 -44.14 5.44 -25.72
N ALA A 81 -44.12 5.29 -27.06
CA ALA A 81 -43.01 4.66 -27.80
C ALA A 81 -42.34 5.53 -28.89
N SER A 82 -41.01 5.37 -29.08
CA SER A 82 -40.23 5.36 -30.35
C SER A 82 -40.21 6.60 -31.30
N PRO A 83 -39.40 6.62 -32.40
CA PRO A 83 -37.92 6.57 -32.57
C PRO A 83 -37.47 7.88 -33.34
N PRO A 84 -36.54 7.96 -34.35
CA PRO A 84 -35.34 7.17 -34.76
C PRO A 84 -34.04 7.98 -35.06
N HIS A 85 -32.89 7.28 -35.24
CA HIS A 85 -31.75 7.48 -36.18
C HIS A 85 -30.49 6.80 -35.60
N GLU A 86 -29.96 5.69 -36.14
CA GLU A 86 -29.15 5.51 -37.37
C GLU A 86 -27.79 6.24 -37.41
N ARG A 87 -26.68 5.50 -37.19
CA ARG A 87 -25.62 5.23 -38.20
C ARG A 87 -24.56 4.21 -37.74
N SER A 88 -24.19 3.31 -38.66
CA SER A 88 -22.94 2.52 -38.84
C SER A 88 -21.95 2.38 -37.65
N SER A 89 -21.47 1.21 -37.21
CA SER A 89 -21.03 -0.03 -37.91
C SER A 89 -19.88 0.13 -38.92
N THR A 90 -18.65 -0.16 -38.52
CA THR A 90 -17.59 -0.96 -39.22
C THR A 90 -16.18 -0.55 -38.77
N ILE A 91 -15.44 -1.46 -38.14
CA ILE A 91 -13.97 -1.73 -38.21
C ILE A 91 -13.69 -2.81 -37.14
N MET A 92 -14.01 -4.07 -37.44
CA MET A 92 -13.55 -5.21 -36.62
C MET A 92 -13.55 -6.58 -37.34
N ASP A 93 -13.77 -6.61 -38.66
CA ASP A 93 -13.74 -7.82 -39.51
C ASP A 93 -12.51 -7.87 -40.43
N MET A 94 -11.41 -7.18 -40.08
CA MET A 94 -10.27 -6.98 -41.00
C MET A 94 -8.87 -7.14 -40.37
N MET A 95 -8.73 -7.97 -39.33
CA MET A 95 -7.43 -8.45 -38.82
C MET A 95 -7.45 -9.95 -38.47
N LEU A 96 -8.04 -10.77 -39.36
CA LEU A 96 -8.05 -12.22 -39.22
C LEU A 96 -7.78 -12.93 -40.56
N MET A 97 -6.64 -12.61 -41.18
CA MET A 97 -5.94 -13.43 -42.20
C MET A 97 -4.53 -12.84 -42.43
N LEU A 98 -3.56 -13.71 -42.77
CA LEU A 98 -2.10 -13.47 -42.76
C LEU A 98 -1.50 -13.46 -41.33
N ALA A 99 -0.54 -14.30 -40.95
CA ALA A 99 0.19 -15.32 -41.71
C ALA A 99 0.51 -16.57 -40.87
N SER A 100 0.32 -17.74 -41.48
CA SER A 100 0.99 -18.99 -41.12
C SER A 100 2.29 -19.12 -41.92
N ASP A 101 3.35 -19.62 -41.27
CA ASP A 101 4.53 -20.33 -41.83
C ASP A 101 5.87 -19.80 -41.28
N LEU A 102 6.37 -20.43 -40.21
CA LEU A 102 7.80 -20.65 -39.93
C LEU A 102 7.94 -21.85 -38.96
N PRO A 103 8.92 -22.76 -39.13
CA PRO A 103 8.98 -24.01 -38.37
C PRO A 103 9.65 -23.85 -36.99
N VAL A 104 8.98 -24.32 -35.94
CA VAL A 104 9.52 -24.43 -34.58
C VAL A 104 10.25 -25.77 -34.44
N GLN A 105 11.55 -25.84 -34.75
CA GLN A 105 12.33 -27.09 -34.58
C GLN A 105 13.83 -26.94 -34.21
N GLU A 106 14.26 -25.80 -33.64
CA GLU A 106 15.65 -25.66 -33.12
C GLU A 106 15.76 -25.18 -31.65
N TRP A 107 14.63 -24.87 -30.98
CA TRP A 107 14.66 -24.28 -29.63
C TRP A 107 14.63 -25.31 -28.48
N THR A 108 14.17 -26.54 -28.72
CA THR A 108 14.00 -27.57 -27.68
C THR A 108 15.28 -28.31 -27.30
N GLU A 109 16.28 -28.44 -28.18
CA GLU A 109 17.50 -29.19 -27.87
C GLU A 109 18.47 -28.45 -26.95
N GLN A 110 18.53 -27.11 -26.99
CA GLN A 110 19.42 -26.34 -26.13
C GLN A 110 18.97 -26.32 -24.66
N TYR A 111 17.67 -26.42 -24.39
CA TYR A 111 17.16 -26.44 -23.01
C TYR A 111 17.36 -27.81 -22.33
N LEU A 112 17.14 -28.91 -23.04
CA LEU A 112 17.38 -30.27 -22.51
C LEU A 112 18.86 -30.50 -22.16
N MET A 113 19.78 -29.93 -22.93
CA MET A 113 21.22 -30.08 -22.69
C MET A 113 21.70 -29.38 -21.41
N LEU A 114 21.02 -28.32 -20.95
CA LEU A 114 21.32 -27.68 -19.67
C LEU A 114 20.77 -28.47 -18.46
N THR A 115 19.58 -29.06 -18.58
CA THR A 115 18.98 -29.83 -17.47
C THR A 115 19.73 -31.14 -17.20
N ALA A 116 20.36 -31.73 -18.21
CA ALA A 116 21.12 -32.98 -18.09
C ALA A 116 22.51 -32.84 -17.43
N MET A 117 23.02 -31.62 -17.17
CA MET A 117 24.38 -31.39 -16.64
C MET A 117 24.46 -31.07 -15.14
N LEU A 118 23.35 -31.20 -14.39
CA LEU A 118 23.29 -30.85 -12.95
C LEU A 118 22.87 -32.01 -12.02
N LEU A 119 23.16 -33.27 -12.41
CA LEU A 119 23.09 -34.41 -11.51
C LEU A 119 24.48 -34.74 -10.93
N PRO A 120 24.69 -34.67 -9.60
CA PRO A 120 25.83 -35.31 -8.95
C PRO A 120 25.74 -36.83 -9.16
N ALA A 121 26.86 -37.44 -9.54
CA ALA A 121 26.93 -38.89 -9.66
C ALA A 121 27.06 -39.53 -8.27
N ASP A 122 25.99 -40.19 -7.81
CA ASP A 122 26.04 -41.25 -6.80
C ASP A 122 24.85 -42.20 -7.01
N ILE A 123 25.17 -43.42 -7.46
CA ILE A 123 24.53 -44.73 -7.18
C ILE A 123 25.21 -45.72 -8.13
N ALA A 124 26.14 -46.50 -7.57
CA ALA A 124 26.64 -47.71 -8.20
C ALA A 124 25.77 -48.91 -7.80
N VAL A 125 25.59 -49.84 -8.72
CA VAL A 125 24.65 -50.97 -8.62
C VAL A 125 25.04 -51.96 -7.51
N GLY A 126 24.03 -52.43 -6.78
CA GLY A 126 24.03 -53.67 -6.00
C GLY A 126 22.63 -54.28 -6.00
N VAL A 127 22.47 -55.46 -6.60
CA VAL A 127 21.19 -56.18 -6.81
C VAL A 127 21.21 -57.51 -6.04
N GLU A 128 20.02 -58.08 -5.79
CA GLU A 128 19.72 -59.25 -4.92
C GLU A 128 19.78 -58.90 -3.41
N GLU A 129 18.85 -59.33 -2.55
CA GLU A 129 18.09 -60.59 -2.56
C GLU A 129 16.61 -60.45 -2.07
N GLN A 130 15.86 -61.56 -2.03
CA GLN A 130 14.41 -61.64 -1.79
C GLN A 130 13.98 -61.42 -0.32
N SER A 131 12.77 -60.88 -0.09
CA SER A 131 11.60 -61.63 0.48
C SER A 131 10.53 -60.74 1.16
N SER A 132 9.28 -61.22 1.11
CA SER A 132 8.08 -60.75 1.86
C SER A 132 7.75 -59.25 1.86
N GLN A 133 6.79 -58.84 1.03
CA GLN A 133 6.05 -57.58 1.24
C GLN A 133 5.14 -57.70 2.47
N PRO A 134 5.07 -56.70 3.37
CA PRO A 134 3.96 -56.54 4.29
C PRO A 134 2.72 -56.03 3.54
N GLU A 135 1.53 -56.41 3.99
CA GLU A 135 0.26 -55.90 3.46
C GLU A 135 0.10 -54.42 3.82
N SER A 136 0.32 -53.54 2.84
CA SER A 136 -0.09 -52.14 2.89
C SER A 136 -1.61 -52.00 2.74
N LEU A 137 -2.11 -50.76 2.74
CA LEU A 137 -3.43 -50.39 2.20
C LEU A 137 -3.75 -51.19 0.92
N PRO A 138 -5.02 -51.61 0.71
CA PRO A 138 -5.41 -52.53 -0.35
C PRO A 138 -4.83 -52.07 -1.70
N GLN A 139 -4.22 -53.01 -2.44
CA GLN A 139 -3.54 -52.73 -3.71
C GLN A 139 -4.54 -52.27 -4.78
N MET A 140 -4.84 -50.97 -4.80
CA MET A 140 -5.75 -50.34 -5.76
C MET A 140 -5.28 -50.39 -7.22
N SER A 141 -4.01 -50.74 -7.47
CA SER A 141 -3.30 -50.55 -8.75
C SER A 141 -3.75 -51.43 -9.94
N GLN A 142 -4.96 -51.99 -9.89
CA GLN A 142 -5.62 -52.66 -11.03
C GLN A 142 -7.11 -52.30 -11.17
N GLU A 143 -7.63 -51.36 -10.40
CA GLU A 143 -9.05 -51.01 -10.37
C GLU A 143 -9.35 -49.90 -11.39
N SER A 144 -10.43 -50.05 -12.15
CA SER A 144 -10.79 -49.11 -13.23
C SER A 144 -11.80 -48.06 -12.78
N TYR A 145 -12.46 -48.29 -11.64
CA TYR A 145 -13.31 -47.31 -10.99
C TYR A 145 -13.35 -47.50 -9.47
N THR A 146 -13.81 -46.46 -8.77
CA THR A 146 -14.15 -46.48 -7.35
C THR A 146 -15.54 -45.84 -7.16
N HIS A 147 -16.40 -46.46 -6.38
CA HIS A 147 -17.72 -45.92 -6.01
C HIS A 147 -17.90 -45.93 -4.49
N ALA A 148 -18.37 -44.80 -3.96
CA ALA A 148 -18.67 -44.61 -2.54
C ALA A 148 -20.05 -43.95 -2.37
N SER A 149 -21.02 -44.70 -1.88
CA SER A 149 -22.26 -44.12 -1.34
C SER A 149 -22.01 -43.64 0.09
N TYR A 150 -22.23 -42.36 0.38
CA TYR A 150 -21.84 -41.74 1.64
C TYR A 150 -22.97 -41.00 2.36
N THR A 151 -22.78 -40.80 3.67
CA THR A 151 -23.40 -39.73 4.45
C THR A 151 -22.30 -38.81 4.97
N PHE A 152 -22.59 -37.52 5.14
CA PHE A 152 -21.63 -36.58 5.71
C PHE A 152 -22.23 -35.73 6.81
N GLU A 153 -21.34 -35.24 7.66
CA GLU A 153 -21.61 -34.22 8.67
C GLU A 153 -20.46 -33.21 8.68
N LEU A 154 -20.78 -31.94 8.43
CA LEU A 154 -19.88 -30.79 8.53
C LEU A 154 -20.28 -29.97 9.76
N ARG A 155 -19.31 -29.71 10.65
CA ARG A 155 -19.45 -28.94 11.89
C ARG A 155 -18.56 -27.69 11.84
N ARG A 156 -19.18 -26.53 11.65
CA ARG A 156 -18.57 -25.21 11.90
C ARG A 156 -19.10 -24.66 13.23
N ALA A 157 -18.49 -23.59 13.75
CA ALA A 157 -18.83 -23.05 15.06
C ALA A 157 -20.32 -22.61 15.18
N SER A 158 -20.89 -22.04 14.11
CA SER A 158 -22.28 -21.57 14.05
C SER A 158 -23.26 -22.55 13.40
N SER A 159 -22.78 -23.56 12.66
CA SER A 159 -23.64 -24.39 11.80
C SER A 159 -23.21 -25.86 11.72
N ARG A 160 -24.22 -26.74 11.67
CA ARG A 160 -24.08 -28.18 11.44
C ARG A 160 -24.85 -28.54 10.18
N ARG A 161 -24.13 -28.86 9.09
CA ARG A 161 -24.73 -29.28 7.82
C ARG A 161 -24.58 -30.79 7.67
N THR A 162 -25.64 -31.49 7.30
CA THR A 162 -25.63 -32.93 7.01
C THR A 162 -26.20 -33.20 5.63
N GLY A 163 -25.82 -34.33 5.05
CA GLY A 163 -26.33 -34.74 3.75
C GLY A 163 -25.90 -36.16 3.39
N VAL A 164 -26.36 -36.59 2.22
CA VAL A 164 -26.13 -37.94 1.67
C VAL A 164 -25.78 -37.83 0.19
N GLY A 165 -25.07 -38.80 -0.35
CA GLY A 165 -24.69 -38.76 -1.75
C GLY A 165 -23.95 -39.99 -2.26
N ASP A 166 -23.48 -39.85 -3.50
CA ASP A 166 -22.73 -40.85 -4.24
C ASP A 166 -21.51 -40.21 -4.92
N LEU A 167 -20.32 -40.76 -4.69
CA LEU A 167 -19.07 -40.40 -5.35
C LEU A 167 -18.67 -41.55 -6.29
N TRP A 168 -18.33 -41.21 -7.52
CA TRP A 168 -17.81 -42.12 -8.53
C TRP A 168 -16.50 -41.57 -9.08
N MET A 169 -15.51 -42.43 -9.24
CA MET A 169 -14.23 -42.12 -9.86
C MET A 169 -13.91 -43.15 -10.93
N SER A 170 -13.32 -42.74 -12.05
CA SER A 170 -12.84 -43.66 -13.08
C SER A 170 -11.39 -43.36 -13.45
N TRP A 171 -10.65 -44.44 -13.67
CA TRP A 171 -9.23 -44.47 -14.02
C TRP A 171 -8.98 -45.07 -15.42
N GLU A 172 -10.00 -45.42 -16.21
CA GLU A 172 -9.82 -46.19 -17.46
C GLU A 172 -8.98 -45.48 -18.54
N ALA A 173 -9.07 -44.15 -18.66
CA ALA A 173 -8.31 -43.37 -19.63
C ALA A 173 -7.64 -42.16 -18.98
N GLU A 174 -8.44 -41.16 -18.62
CA GLU A 174 -8.05 -39.96 -17.87
C GLU A 174 -8.97 -39.84 -16.64
N PRO A 175 -8.50 -39.29 -15.50
CA PRO A 175 -9.28 -39.27 -14.27
C PRO A 175 -10.61 -38.53 -14.43
N LEU A 176 -11.72 -39.24 -14.16
CA LEU A 176 -13.06 -38.68 -14.12
C LEU A 176 -13.58 -38.78 -12.69
N VAL A 177 -14.16 -37.70 -12.17
CA VAL A 177 -14.83 -37.71 -10.86
C VAL A 177 -16.24 -37.19 -11.01
N ARG A 178 -17.21 -37.96 -10.52
CA ARG A 178 -18.59 -37.51 -10.36
C ARG A 178 -18.97 -37.54 -8.89
N LEU A 179 -19.36 -36.40 -8.37
CA LEU A 179 -19.87 -36.24 -7.02
C LEU A 179 -21.33 -35.80 -7.09
N ARG A 180 -22.25 -36.57 -6.53
CA ARG A 180 -23.64 -36.16 -6.36
C ARG A 180 -23.98 -36.13 -4.88
N GLY A 181 -24.57 -35.04 -4.40
CA GLY A 181 -24.98 -34.89 -3.01
C GLY A 181 -26.31 -34.17 -2.86
N VAL A 182 -26.99 -34.53 -1.77
CA VAL A 182 -28.24 -33.91 -1.31
C VAL A 182 -27.95 -33.28 0.05
N ALA A 183 -28.21 -31.99 0.18
CA ALA A 183 -28.00 -31.22 1.40
C ALA A 183 -29.15 -30.23 1.63
N ASN A 184 -29.47 -29.97 2.89
CA ASN A 184 -30.45 -28.94 3.24
C ASN A 184 -29.73 -27.62 3.51
N SER A 185 -30.08 -26.59 2.74
CA SER A 185 -29.74 -25.19 2.98
C SER A 185 -30.79 -24.53 3.86
N THR A 186 -30.38 -23.62 4.75
CA THR A 186 -31.28 -22.79 5.56
C THR A 186 -32.04 -21.78 4.70
N LYS A 187 -31.40 -21.23 3.67
CA LYS A 187 -31.97 -20.26 2.72
C LYS A 187 -32.77 -20.89 1.58
N PHE A 188 -32.38 -22.07 1.09
CA PHE A 188 -32.90 -22.64 -0.16
C PHE A 188 -33.68 -23.96 -0.03
N GLY A 189 -33.70 -24.61 1.14
CA GLY A 189 -34.31 -25.93 1.30
C GLY A 189 -33.41 -27.08 0.82
N GLN A 190 -33.99 -28.18 0.35
CA GLN A 190 -33.23 -29.34 -0.14
C GLN A 190 -32.65 -29.09 -1.54
N GLY A 191 -31.35 -28.80 -1.59
CA GLY A 191 -30.58 -28.77 -2.82
C GLY A 191 -30.01 -30.14 -3.18
N VAL A 192 -30.09 -30.50 -4.46
CA VAL A 192 -29.31 -31.58 -5.06
C VAL A 192 -28.25 -30.95 -5.95
N ILE A 193 -26.99 -31.27 -5.74
CA ILE A 193 -25.89 -30.88 -6.63
C ILE A 193 -25.27 -32.15 -7.22
N THR A 194 -24.97 -32.12 -8.51
CA THR A 194 -24.12 -33.09 -9.20
C THR A 194 -22.97 -32.35 -9.86
N ILE A 195 -21.74 -32.73 -9.52
CA ILE A 195 -20.49 -32.21 -10.10
C ILE A 195 -19.85 -33.33 -10.91
N VAL A 196 -19.39 -33.02 -12.12
CA VAL A 196 -18.55 -33.90 -12.94
C VAL A 196 -17.26 -33.14 -13.29
N LEU A 197 -16.12 -33.66 -12.84
CA LEU A 197 -14.77 -33.21 -13.21
C LEU A 197 -14.28 -34.09 -14.36
N ASP A 198 -14.07 -33.49 -15.54
CA ASP A 198 -13.56 -34.19 -16.73
C ASP A 198 -12.22 -33.59 -17.16
N SER A 199 -11.15 -34.30 -16.80
CA SER A 199 -9.76 -33.97 -17.11
C SER A 199 -9.42 -34.02 -18.60
N ARG A 200 -10.19 -34.74 -19.43
CA ARG A 200 -10.02 -34.77 -20.90
C ARG A 200 -10.51 -33.46 -21.52
N THR A 201 -11.64 -32.97 -21.04
CA THR A 201 -12.21 -31.68 -21.49
C THR A 201 -11.68 -30.47 -20.72
N LYS A 202 -10.81 -30.72 -19.71
CA LYS A 202 -10.28 -29.75 -18.74
C LYS A 202 -11.39 -28.83 -18.20
N ALA A 203 -12.52 -29.43 -17.83
CA ALA A 203 -13.72 -28.71 -17.41
C ALA A 203 -14.47 -29.42 -16.28
N MET A 204 -15.13 -28.62 -15.45
CA MET A 204 -16.10 -29.07 -14.46
C MET A 204 -17.52 -28.73 -14.93
N TYR A 205 -18.45 -29.65 -14.75
CA TYR A 205 -19.88 -29.46 -15.00
C TYR A 205 -20.60 -29.54 -13.66
N ALA A 206 -21.29 -28.47 -13.24
CA ALA A 206 -22.13 -28.47 -12.05
C ALA A 206 -23.61 -28.32 -12.42
N SER A 207 -24.41 -29.32 -12.04
CA SER A 207 -25.87 -29.29 -12.09
C SER A 207 -26.41 -29.08 -10.68
N VAL A 208 -27.28 -28.09 -10.50
CA VAL A 208 -27.98 -27.80 -9.24
C VAL A 208 -29.48 -27.90 -9.47
N ASP A 209 -30.20 -28.56 -8.56
CA ASP A 209 -31.67 -28.67 -8.51
C ASP A 209 -32.16 -28.28 -7.11
N LEU A 210 -32.89 -27.16 -7.04
CA LEU A 210 -33.51 -26.60 -5.83
C LEU A 210 -35.02 -26.83 -5.90
N LYS A 211 -35.47 -27.96 -5.34
CA LYS A 211 -36.84 -28.48 -5.53
C LYS A 211 -37.91 -27.51 -5.02
N GLU A 212 -37.67 -26.90 -3.88
CA GLU A 212 -38.58 -25.96 -3.21
C GLU A 212 -38.78 -24.68 -4.03
N LEU A 213 -37.73 -24.21 -4.72
CA LEU A 213 -37.79 -23.05 -5.62
C LEU A 213 -38.18 -23.41 -7.05
N ARG A 214 -38.18 -24.71 -7.41
CA ARG A 214 -38.36 -25.22 -8.78
C ARG A 214 -37.32 -24.66 -9.76
N LEU A 215 -36.10 -24.44 -9.27
CA LEU A 215 -34.98 -23.93 -10.05
C LEU A 215 -33.99 -25.06 -10.32
N SER A 216 -33.66 -25.27 -11.59
CA SER A 216 -32.61 -26.19 -12.01
C SER A 216 -31.67 -25.45 -12.98
N GLN A 217 -30.37 -25.64 -12.80
CA GLN A 217 -29.33 -25.04 -13.64
C GLN A 217 -28.22 -26.07 -13.90
N CYS A 218 -27.63 -26.07 -15.10
CA CYS A 218 -26.32 -26.68 -15.31
C CYS A 218 -25.35 -25.67 -15.92
N VAL A 219 -24.13 -25.67 -15.41
CA VAL A 219 -23.07 -24.75 -15.81
C VAL A 219 -21.76 -25.51 -16.01
N LYS A 220 -21.04 -25.14 -17.07
CA LYS A 220 -19.70 -25.62 -17.42
C LYS A 220 -18.67 -24.55 -17.03
N TYR A 221 -17.60 -25.00 -16.39
CA TYR A 221 -16.47 -24.17 -15.96
C TYR A 221 -15.18 -24.73 -16.55
N PRO A 222 -14.29 -23.89 -17.09
CA PRO A 222 -12.93 -24.32 -17.41
C PRO A 222 -12.17 -24.63 -16.11
N PHE A 223 -11.17 -25.50 -16.22
CA PHE A 223 -10.20 -25.68 -15.15
C PHE A 223 -9.30 -24.44 -15.00
N PRO A 224 -8.79 -24.18 -13.78
CA PRO A 224 -7.93 -23.03 -13.52
C PRO A 224 -6.59 -23.11 -14.25
N ASP A 225 -6.09 -21.97 -14.73
CA ASP A 225 -4.78 -21.87 -15.37
C ASP A 225 -3.64 -22.09 -14.36
N ILE A 226 -2.97 -23.23 -14.50
CA ILE A 226 -1.85 -23.67 -13.67
C ILE A 226 -0.61 -22.78 -13.78
N THR A 227 -0.51 -21.93 -14.81
CA THR A 227 0.65 -21.07 -15.03
C THR A 227 0.64 -19.81 -14.15
N THR A 228 -0.51 -19.41 -13.61
CA THR A 228 -0.60 -18.25 -12.71
C THR A 228 0.18 -18.45 -11.41
N ASN A 229 0.86 -17.40 -10.92
CA ASN A 229 1.70 -17.47 -9.70
C ASN A 229 0.95 -18.04 -8.49
N HIS A 230 -0.33 -17.71 -8.32
CA HIS A 230 -1.18 -18.24 -7.25
C HIS A 230 -1.34 -19.77 -7.36
N ASN A 231 -1.69 -20.27 -8.55
CA ASN A 231 -1.92 -21.70 -8.78
C ASN A 231 -0.61 -22.49 -8.75
N GLN A 232 0.52 -21.92 -9.19
CA GLN A 232 1.84 -22.54 -9.02
C GLN A 232 2.20 -22.74 -7.53
N LEU A 233 2.00 -21.72 -6.69
CA LEU A 233 2.21 -21.82 -5.24
C LEU A 233 1.26 -22.86 -4.61
N ARG A 234 0.00 -22.91 -5.06
CA ARG A 234 -0.98 -23.92 -4.62
C ARG A 234 -0.54 -25.34 -4.98
N LEU A 235 -0.09 -25.57 -6.21
CA LEU A 235 0.44 -26.84 -6.68
C LEU A 235 1.68 -27.29 -5.88
N LEU A 236 2.55 -26.38 -5.45
CA LEU A 236 3.67 -26.70 -4.57
C LEU A 236 3.19 -27.18 -3.18
N THR A 237 2.16 -26.57 -2.61
CA THR A 237 1.53 -27.04 -1.36
C THR A 237 0.91 -28.43 -1.54
N LEU A 238 0.21 -28.68 -2.66
CA LEU A 238 -0.37 -29.98 -2.98
C LEU A 238 0.70 -31.07 -3.17
N LYS A 239 1.84 -30.77 -3.82
CA LYS A 239 2.98 -31.68 -3.92
C LYS A 239 3.54 -32.04 -2.54
N ARG A 240 3.69 -31.07 -1.63
CA ARG A 240 4.11 -31.34 -0.23
C ARG A 240 3.10 -32.22 0.52
N ARG A 241 1.78 -32.04 0.30
CA ARG A 241 0.74 -32.91 0.86
C ARG A 241 0.85 -34.34 0.31
N LYS A 242 1.02 -34.51 -1.01
CA LYS A 242 1.30 -35.82 -1.64
C LYS A 242 2.54 -36.48 -1.03
N ASP A 243 3.64 -35.75 -0.85
CA ASP A 243 4.87 -36.30 -0.27
C ASP A 243 4.70 -36.73 1.20
N LYS A 244 3.97 -35.94 2.01
CA LYS A 244 3.60 -36.33 3.40
C LYS A 244 2.73 -37.59 3.39
N PHE A 245 1.73 -37.64 2.53
CA PHE A 245 0.81 -38.76 2.39
C PHE A 245 1.55 -40.05 1.99
N SER A 246 2.39 -40.02 0.95
CA SER A 246 3.15 -41.18 0.49
C SER A 246 4.08 -41.74 1.58
N LYS A 247 4.74 -40.87 2.34
CA LYS A 247 5.59 -41.28 3.48
C LYS A 247 4.78 -41.94 4.60
N TRP A 248 3.60 -41.42 4.89
CA TRP A 248 2.68 -42.04 5.85
C TRP A 248 2.20 -43.41 5.36
N SER A 249 1.80 -43.53 4.09
CA SER A 249 1.29 -44.78 3.51
C SER A 249 2.32 -45.91 3.54
N LEU A 250 3.61 -45.56 3.43
CA LEU A 250 4.72 -46.49 3.60
C LEU A 250 4.96 -46.84 5.07
N ALA A 251 4.89 -45.86 5.99
CA ALA A 251 5.15 -46.08 7.42
C ALA A 251 4.00 -46.79 8.15
N ASP A 252 2.76 -46.72 7.66
CA ASP A 252 1.61 -47.37 8.28
C ASP A 252 1.58 -48.90 8.01
N SER A 253 2.10 -49.34 6.85
CA SER A 253 2.27 -50.78 6.55
C SER A 253 3.26 -51.49 7.48
N GLU A 254 4.14 -50.73 8.17
CA GLU A 254 5.04 -51.25 9.20
C GLU A 254 4.40 -51.26 10.62
N ARG A 255 3.27 -50.58 10.83
CA ARG A 255 2.66 -50.38 12.17
C ARG A 255 1.57 -51.40 12.49
N GLN A 256 1.99 -52.61 12.85
CA GLN A 256 1.11 -53.60 13.50
C GLN A 256 0.61 -53.07 14.86
N GLY A 257 -0.54 -52.38 14.91
CA GLY A 257 -0.95 -51.71 16.16
C GLY A 257 -2.31 -51.02 16.26
N GLY A 258 -3.31 -51.34 15.43
CA GLY A 258 -4.75 -51.13 15.71
C GLY A 258 -5.26 -49.73 16.11
N LYS A 259 -4.44 -48.68 16.01
CA LYS A 259 -4.88 -47.29 16.17
C LYS A 259 -5.27 -46.76 14.80
N ALA A 260 -6.47 -46.17 14.72
CA ALA A 260 -6.92 -45.46 13.52
C ALA A 260 -5.81 -44.55 12.99
N ALA A 261 -5.40 -44.80 11.76
CA ALA A 261 -4.23 -44.15 11.20
C ALA A 261 -4.57 -42.68 10.88
N GLU A 262 -3.77 -41.75 11.44
CA GLU A 262 -3.97 -40.32 11.30
C GLU A 262 -2.80 -39.67 10.54
N ILE A 263 -3.12 -38.74 9.64
CA ILE A 263 -2.18 -37.96 8.83
C ILE A 263 -2.35 -36.48 9.14
N GLU A 264 -1.27 -35.73 9.28
CA GLU A 264 -1.30 -34.27 9.16
C GLU A 264 -1.70 -33.86 7.74
N TRP A 265 -2.96 -33.47 7.55
CA TRP A 265 -3.49 -32.98 6.28
C TRP A 265 -3.16 -31.49 6.08
N THR A 266 -3.28 -30.73 7.18
CA THR A 266 -2.84 -29.33 7.25
C THR A 266 -2.07 -29.09 8.55
N ASN A 267 -1.73 -27.83 8.86
CA ASN A 267 -1.03 -27.47 10.09
C ASN A 267 -1.92 -27.61 11.35
N ARG A 268 -3.25 -27.45 11.23
CA ARG A 268 -4.22 -27.74 12.31
C ARG A 268 -4.90 -29.10 12.17
N TYR A 269 -5.11 -29.55 10.93
CA TYR A 269 -5.99 -30.68 10.65
C TYR A 269 -5.30 -32.02 10.49
N LYS A 270 -5.87 -33.02 11.17
CA LYS A 270 -5.57 -34.42 10.95
C LYS A 270 -6.69 -35.09 10.16
N LEU A 271 -6.31 -35.79 9.10
CA LEU A 271 -7.18 -36.75 8.42
C LEU A 271 -7.03 -38.10 9.13
N ALA A 272 -8.14 -38.66 9.61
CA ALA A 272 -8.21 -39.95 10.26
C ALA A 272 -9.14 -40.88 9.49
N PHE A 273 -8.68 -42.12 9.23
CA PHE A 273 -9.50 -43.14 8.57
C PHE A 273 -10.30 -43.92 9.60
N GLN A 274 -11.61 -44.07 9.35
CA GLN A 274 -12.46 -45.00 10.11
C GLN A 274 -12.30 -46.38 9.51
N GLN A 275 -11.92 -47.36 10.33
CA GLN A 275 -11.86 -48.77 9.93
C GLN A 275 -13.07 -49.53 10.46
N ALA A 276 -13.50 -50.58 9.77
CA ALA A 276 -14.47 -51.53 10.27
C ALA A 276 -13.97 -52.17 11.58
N GLN A 277 -14.87 -52.45 12.51
CA GLN A 277 -14.52 -53.06 13.81
C GLN A 277 -14.20 -54.56 13.69
N ASP A 278 -14.37 -55.13 12.50
CA ASP A 278 -14.46 -56.55 12.21
C ASP A 278 -13.23 -57.04 11.41
N ASP A 279 -12.00 -56.85 11.93
CA ASP A 279 -10.69 -57.36 11.45
C ASP A 279 -10.34 -57.24 9.94
N THR A 280 -11.14 -56.51 9.16
CA THR A 280 -11.10 -56.51 7.68
C THR A 280 -10.24 -55.40 7.07
N ASN A 281 -9.66 -54.52 7.90
CA ASN A 281 -8.95 -53.29 7.49
C ASN A 281 -9.72 -52.36 6.53
N GLN A 282 -11.02 -52.60 6.30
CA GLN A 282 -11.84 -51.84 5.35
C GLN A 282 -12.11 -50.44 5.89
N ILE A 283 -11.89 -49.43 5.04
CA ILE A 283 -12.20 -48.03 5.35
C ILE A 283 -13.72 -47.85 5.27
N THR A 284 -14.34 -47.53 6.41
CA THR A 284 -15.78 -47.27 6.56
C THR A 284 -16.13 -45.78 6.57
N GLY A 285 -15.12 -44.91 6.53
CA GLY A 285 -15.29 -43.46 6.48
C GLY A 285 -14.00 -42.69 6.69
N ILE A 286 -14.10 -41.37 6.62
CA ILE A 286 -13.00 -40.44 6.94
C ILE A 286 -13.47 -39.33 7.89
N GLN A 287 -12.54 -38.85 8.72
CA GLN A 287 -12.74 -37.75 9.65
C GLN A 287 -11.64 -36.72 9.49
N LEU A 288 -12.01 -35.45 9.31
CA LEU A 288 -11.10 -34.34 9.48
C LEU A 288 -11.24 -33.82 10.92
N LYS A 289 -10.12 -33.76 11.65
CA LYS A 289 -10.08 -33.42 13.08
C LYS A 289 -9.15 -32.24 13.38
N GLU A 290 -9.61 -31.32 14.20
CA GLU A 290 -8.78 -30.31 14.89
C GLU A 290 -8.56 -30.77 16.33
N GLY A 291 -7.36 -31.24 16.66
CA GLY A 291 -7.13 -31.95 17.92
C GLY A 291 -8.07 -33.17 18.05
N ASP A 292 -8.89 -33.20 19.10
CA ASP A 292 -9.91 -34.24 19.31
C ASP A 292 -11.28 -33.90 18.67
N ARG A 293 -11.46 -32.68 18.13
CA ARG A 293 -12.73 -32.20 17.55
C ARG A 293 -12.86 -32.65 16.09
N ILE A 294 -13.84 -33.50 15.80
CA ILE A 294 -14.22 -33.82 14.41
C ILE A 294 -14.96 -32.60 13.80
N VAL A 295 -14.37 -31.99 12.78
CA VAL A 295 -15.00 -30.87 12.02
C VAL A 295 -15.77 -31.37 10.81
N LYS A 296 -15.32 -32.50 10.23
CA LYS A 296 -15.93 -33.11 9.06
C LYS A 296 -15.89 -34.61 9.22
N LYS A 297 -17.02 -35.27 8.97
CA LYS A 297 -17.17 -36.72 9.02
C LYS A 297 -17.85 -37.17 7.73
N VAL A 298 -17.33 -38.21 7.11
CA VAL A 298 -17.91 -38.86 5.94
C VAL A 298 -17.95 -40.35 6.25
N ASP A 299 -19.14 -40.91 6.44
CA ASP A 299 -19.34 -42.34 6.65
C ASP A 299 -19.80 -42.98 5.33
N PHE A 300 -19.18 -44.09 4.94
CA PHE A 300 -19.57 -44.86 3.76
C PHE A 300 -20.66 -45.87 4.15
N ASN A 301 -21.76 -45.89 3.38
CA ASN A 301 -22.92 -46.75 3.64
C ASN A 301 -22.65 -48.24 3.36
N LEU A 302 -21.64 -48.50 2.54
CA LEU A 302 -21.10 -49.79 2.16
C LEU A 302 -19.57 -49.64 2.12
N PRO A 303 -18.80 -50.75 2.16
CA PRO A 303 -17.40 -50.72 1.73
C PRO A 303 -17.28 -50.06 0.37
N LEU A 304 -16.14 -49.40 0.12
CA LEU A 304 -15.85 -48.83 -1.19
C LEU A 304 -15.97 -49.93 -2.26
N ASP A 305 -16.69 -49.63 -3.34
CA ASP A 305 -16.96 -50.55 -4.43
C ASP A 305 -15.95 -50.29 -5.55
N HIS A 306 -15.22 -51.33 -5.96
CA HIS A 306 -14.11 -51.24 -6.89
C HIS A 306 -14.10 -52.47 -7.81
N ASP A 307 -13.98 -52.28 -9.12
CA ASP A 307 -13.79 -53.37 -10.09
C ASP A 307 -13.04 -52.86 -11.35
N LYS A 308 -12.73 -53.79 -12.25
CA LYS A 308 -11.97 -53.59 -13.50
C LYS A 308 -12.78 -53.05 -14.67
N THR A 309 -14.08 -52.84 -14.50
CA THR A 309 -14.96 -52.29 -15.54
C THR A 309 -16.11 -51.53 -14.91
N ILE A 310 -16.32 -50.26 -15.29
CA ILE A 310 -17.50 -49.51 -14.85
C ILE A 310 -18.78 -50.24 -15.29
N PRO A 311 -19.76 -50.51 -14.39
CA PRO A 311 -21.05 -51.09 -14.76
C PRO A 311 -21.71 -50.30 -15.89
N GLU A 312 -22.28 -50.98 -16.89
CA GLU A 312 -22.84 -50.35 -18.10
C GLU A 312 -23.83 -49.20 -17.78
N ALA A 313 -24.68 -49.40 -16.76
CA ALA A 313 -25.60 -48.38 -16.26
C ALA A 313 -24.89 -47.11 -15.72
N ALA A 314 -23.72 -47.27 -15.09
CA ALA A 314 -22.94 -46.20 -14.48
C ALA A 314 -22.07 -45.42 -15.48
N GLN A 315 -21.74 -45.99 -16.65
CA GLN A 315 -20.98 -45.29 -17.69
C GLN A 315 -21.67 -44.00 -18.16
N SER A 316 -23.01 -44.01 -18.20
CA SER A 316 -23.82 -42.83 -18.53
C SER A 316 -23.70 -41.70 -17.50
N LEU A 317 -23.37 -42.00 -16.25
CA LEU A 317 -23.32 -41.02 -15.16
C LEU A 317 -22.19 -40.00 -15.35
N PHE A 318 -21.07 -40.40 -15.93
CA PHE A 318 -19.92 -39.52 -16.19
C PHE A 318 -20.11 -38.61 -17.42
N GLN A 319 -21.20 -38.75 -18.17
CA GLN A 319 -21.47 -37.86 -19.29
C GLN A 319 -21.96 -36.50 -18.77
N PRO A 320 -21.38 -35.37 -19.22
CA PRO A 320 -21.87 -34.06 -18.83
C PRO A 320 -23.30 -33.85 -19.37
N PRO A 321 -24.20 -33.17 -18.61
CA PRO A 321 -25.54 -32.88 -19.12
C PRO A 321 -25.46 -32.03 -20.41
N ALA A 322 -26.30 -32.34 -21.39
CA ALA A 322 -26.19 -31.77 -22.74
C ALA A 322 -26.41 -30.23 -22.79
N ASP A 323 -27.15 -29.68 -21.84
CA ASP A 323 -27.62 -28.28 -21.85
C ASP A 323 -26.84 -27.34 -20.91
N CYS A 324 -25.65 -27.74 -20.44
CA CYS A 324 -24.83 -26.90 -19.54
C CYS A 324 -24.25 -25.67 -20.28
N LYS A 325 -24.58 -24.47 -19.82
CA LYS A 325 -24.06 -23.20 -20.37
C LYS A 325 -22.64 -22.91 -19.89
N SER A 326 -21.83 -22.14 -20.63
CA SER A 326 -20.55 -21.65 -20.08
C SER A 326 -20.83 -20.67 -18.92
N ALA A 327 -19.94 -20.63 -17.93
CA ALA A 327 -20.01 -19.67 -16.83
C ALA A 327 -20.14 -18.21 -17.34
N ASP A 328 -19.37 -17.86 -18.38
CA ASP A 328 -19.31 -16.53 -18.98
C ASP A 328 -20.60 -16.13 -19.73
N GLN A 329 -21.53 -17.07 -19.93
CA GLN A 329 -22.81 -16.87 -20.61
C GLN A 329 -23.98 -16.67 -19.63
N LEU A 330 -23.71 -16.63 -18.32
CA LEU A 330 -24.72 -16.42 -17.28
C LEU A 330 -24.79 -14.95 -16.88
N THR A 331 -25.97 -14.35 -16.99
CA THR A 331 -26.25 -13.03 -16.40
C THR A 331 -26.49 -13.16 -14.90
N HIS A 332 -26.02 -12.17 -14.12
CA HIS A 332 -26.05 -12.21 -12.65
C HIS A 332 -27.45 -12.45 -12.04
N GLU A 333 -28.53 -12.11 -12.73
CA GLU A 333 -29.90 -12.22 -12.22
C GLU A 333 -30.44 -13.66 -12.10
N MET A 334 -29.86 -14.64 -12.82
CA MET A 334 -30.34 -16.03 -12.77
C MET A 334 -29.62 -16.91 -11.74
N ALA A 335 -28.51 -16.43 -11.17
CA ALA A 335 -27.60 -17.24 -10.34
C ALA A 335 -27.93 -17.16 -8.83
N THR A 336 -29.08 -17.70 -8.40
CA THR A 336 -29.39 -17.83 -6.95
C THR A 336 -28.37 -18.65 -6.17
N VAL A 337 -27.61 -19.50 -6.87
CA VAL A 337 -26.38 -20.12 -6.37
C VAL A 337 -25.25 -19.66 -7.29
N ASP A 338 -24.59 -18.57 -6.90
CA ASP A 338 -23.56 -17.88 -7.68
C ASP A 338 -22.24 -18.68 -7.62
N LEU A 339 -22.21 -19.76 -8.41
CA LEU A 339 -21.07 -20.66 -8.57
C LEU A 339 -20.01 -20.03 -9.50
N ARG A 340 -19.48 -18.84 -9.20
CA ARG A 340 -18.42 -18.23 -10.03
C ARG A 340 -17.20 -19.16 -10.11
N GLY A 341 -16.55 -19.17 -11.28
CA GLY A 341 -15.33 -19.96 -11.51
C GLY A 341 -14.07 -19.19 -11.13
N PRO A 342 -12.95 -19.88 -10.84
CA PRO A 342 -12.88 -21.25 -10.32
C PRO A 342 -13.41 -21.29 -8.87
N HIS A 343 -14.06 -22.39 -8.48
CA HIS A 343 -15.07 -22.43 -7.40
C HIS A 343 -14.64 -21.82 -6.06
N GLN A 344 -15.01 -20.55 -5.92
CA GLN A 344 -14.83 -19.71 -4.75
C GLN A 344 -15.53 -20.23 -3.47
N ARG A 345 -16.14 -21.44 -3.47
CA ARG A 345 -16.91 -22.01 -2.35
C ARG A 345 -16.36 -23.33 -1.79
N SER A 346 -15.25 -23.86 -2.31
CA SER A 346 -14.61 -25.08 -1.79
C SER A 346 -13.12 -25.15 -2.16
N SER A 347 -12.27 -25.17 -1.13
CA SER A 347 -10.83 -25.43 -1.23
C SER A 347 -10.52 -26.78 -1.87
N VAL A 348 -11.21 -27.84 -1.42
CA VAL A 348 -11.02 -29.21 -1.90
C VAL A 348 -11.39 -29.36 -3.37
N LEU A 349 -12.44 -28.69 -3.84
CA LEU A 349 -12.81 -28.68 -5.25
C LEU A 349 -11.80 -27.93 -6.11
N ASN A 350 -11.32 -26.76 -5.65
CA ASN A 350 -10.26 -26.02 -6.33
C ASN A 350 -8.96 -26.82 -6.41
N ASP A 351 -8.60 -27.52 -5.33
CA ASP A 351 -7.46 -28.43 -5.28
C ASP A 351 -7.62 -29.54 -6.33
N LEU A 352 -8.75 -30.25 -6.37
CA LEU A 352 -8.99 -31.30 -7.37
C LEU A 352 -8.98 -30.79 -8.81
N MET A 353 -9.53 -29.60 -9.06
CA MET A 353 -9.46 -28.98 -10.38
C MET A 353 -8.03 -28.64 -10.76
N LEU A 354 -7.19 -28.14 -9.84
CA LEU A 354 -5.76 -27.91 -10.08
C LEU A 354 -4.99 -29.22 -10.30
N LEU A 355 -5.28 -30.26 -9.53
CA LEU A 355 -4.71 -31.60 -9.71
C LEU A 355 -5.04 -32.13 -11.12
N PHE A 356 -6.29 -31.99 -11.57
CA PHE A 356 -6.75 -32.49 -12.87
C PHE A 356 -6.41 -31.53 -14.04
N ALA A 357 -6.05 -30.28 -13.75
CA ALA A 357 -5.57 -29.30 -14.73
C ALA A 357 -4.14 -29.58 -15.20
N SER A 358 -3.30 -30.21 -14.36
CA SER A 358 -1.94 -30.64 -14.74
C SER A 358 -1.91 -31.41 -16.07
N GLU A 359 -0.81 -31.32 -16.82
CA GLU A 359 -0.72 -31.89 -18.17
C GLU A 359 -1.01 -33.39 -18.18
N ASN A 360 -0.44 -34.12 -17.22
CA ASN A 360 -0.56 -35.57 -17.09
C ASN A 360 -0.99 -35.95 -15.65
N PRO A 361 -2.27 -35.82 -15.28
CA PRO A 361 -2.71 -35.97 -13.89
C PRO A 361 -2.35 -37.33 -13.27
N LYS A 362 -2.31 -38.40 -14.07
CA LYS A 362 -1.93 -39.75 -13.64
C LYS A 362 -0.44 -39.96 -13.36
N SER A 363 0.47 -39.21 -14.00
CA SER A 363 1.90 -39.28 -13.67
C SER A 363 2.25 -38.35 -12.52
N ASP A 364 1.60 -37.19 -12.49
CA ASP A 364 1.93 -36.11 -11.57
C ASP A 364 1.39 -36.37 -10.15
N TRP A 365 0.31 -37.15 -10.04
CA TRP A 365 -0.39 -37.46 -8.80
C TRP A 365 -0.65 -38.98 -8.69
N SER A 366 -0.58 -39.54 -7.48
CA SER A 366 -0.89 -40.97 -7.30
C SER A 366 -2.39 -41.17 -7.16
N GLU A 367 -2.89 -42.34 -7.58
CA GLU A 367 -4.33 -42.66 -7.58
C GLU A 367 -4.91 -42.59 -6.15
N GLU A 368 -4.13 -42.99 -5.13
CA GLU A 368 -4.54 -42.93 -3.72
C GLU A 368 -4.67 -41.48 -3.23
N PHE A 369 -3.76 -40.58 -3.65
CA PHE A 369 -3.83 -39.17 -3.30
C PHE A 369 -5.04 -38.49 -3.98
N LEU A 370 -5.27 -38.80 -5.25
CA LEU A 370 -6.45 -38.31 -5.99
C LEU A 370 -7.76 -38.86 -5.41
N LEU A 371 -7.81 -40.13 -5.00
CA LEU A 371 -8.95 -40.73 -4.29
C LEU A 371 -9.21 -39.98 -2.98
N ILE A 372 -8.19 -39.79 -2.13
CA ILE A 372 -8.37 -39.19 -0.81
C ILE A 372 -8.78 -37.72 -0.90
N SER A 373 -8.20 -36.95 -1.82
CA SER A 373 -8.69 -35.61 -2.15
C SER A 373 -10.15 -35.62 -2.59
N SER A 374 -10.58 -36.63 -3.37
CA SER A 374 -11.98 -36.76 -3.82
C SER A 374 -12.94 -37.21 -2.71
N LEU A 375 -12.50 -38.09 -1.80
CA LEU A 375 -13.27 -38.49 -0.60
C LEU A 375 -13.44 -37.34 0.40
N LEU A 376 -12.62 -36.27 0.29
CA LEU A 376 -12.79 -35.03 1.03
C LEU A 376 -13.81 -34.06 0.40
N LEU A 377 -14.35 -34.29 -0.81
CA LEU A 377 -15.43 -33.44 -1.35
C LEU A 377 -16.77 -33.54 -0.61
N PRO A 378 -17.29 -34.75 -0.23
CA PRO A 378 -18.49 -34.91 0.58
C PRO A 378 -18.53 -33.97 1.80
N GLY A 379 -19.51 -33.06 1.82
CA GLY A 379 -19.63 -31.99 2.82
C GLY A 379 -19.57 -30.60 2.22
N ASP A 380 -18.65 -30.36 1.29
CA ASP A 380 -18.47 -29.03 0.67
C ASP A 380 -19.63 -28.67 -0.26
N ILE A 381 -20.31 -29.69 -0.78
CA ILE A 381 -21.60 -29.56 -1.49
C ILE A 381 -22.60 -28.71 -0.70
N SER A 382 -22.64 -28.88 0.63
CA SER A 382 -23.54 -28.09 1.48
C SER A 382 -23.12 -26.63 1.60
N VAL A 383 -21.83 -26.31 1.41
CA VAL A 383 -21.24 -24.96 1.41
C VAL A 383 -21.44 -24.29 0.04
N MET A 384 -21.40 -25.07 -1.05
CA MET A 384 -21.64 -24.55 -2.40
C MET A 384 -23.05 -23.98 -2.58
N LEU A 385 -24.07 -24.54 -1.91
CA LEU A 385 -25.46 -24.06 -1.96
C LEU A 385 -25.65 -22.68 -1.33
N GLU A 386 -24.93 -22.37 -0.25
CA GLU A 386 -25.24 -21.25 0.63
C GLU A 386 -23.96 -20.74 1.27
N ASP A 387 -23.64 -19.49 0.93
CA ASP A 387 -22.46 -18.75 1.38
C ASP A 387 -22.34 -18.77 2.91
N PRO A 388 -21.12 -18.72 3.46
CA PRO A 388 -20.94 -18.55 4.91
C PRO A 388 -21.47 -17.18 5.34
N ASP A 389 -22.11 -17.13 6.51
CA ASP A 389 -22.49 -15.86 7.13
C ASP A 389 -21.23 -15.01 7.39
N PRO A 390 -21.30 -13.68 7.22
CA PRO A 390 -20.20 -12.78 7.58
C PRO A 390 -19.88 -12.85 9.08
N PRO A 391 -18.65 -12.51 9.47
CA PRO A 391 -18.25 -12.49 10.88
C PRO A 391 -19.12 -11.51 11.68
N ASP A 392 -19.57 -11.93 12.85
CA ASP A 392 -20.48 -11.15 13.68
C ASP A 392 -19.68 -10.17 14.57
N ILE A 393 -19.30 -9.04 13.97
CA ILE A 393 -18.44 -8.02 14.61
C ILE A 393 -19.16 -7.33 15.77
N GLU A 394 -20.49 -7.15 15.71
CA GLU A 394 -21.27 -6.49 16.77
C GLU A 394 -21.21 -7.25 18.11
N LYS A 395 -21.02 -8.58 18.07
CA LYS A 395 -20.80 -9.41 19.27
C LYS A 395 -19.39 -9.29 19.86
N LEU A 396 -18.47 -8.57 19.22
CA LEU A 396 -17.07 -8.44 19.65
C LEU A 396 -16.81 -7.11 20.39
N HIS A 397 -17.30 -6.98 21.61
CA HIS A 397 -17.11 -5.79 22.44
C HIS A 397 -15.63 -5.43 22.70
N HIS A 398 -14.77 -6.45 22.75
CA HIS A 398 -13.34 -6.33 23.01
C HIS A 398 -12.56 -7.23 22.05
N ILE A 399 -11.64 -6.66 21.26
CA ILE A 399 -10.82 -7.33 20.24
C ILE A 399 -9.36 -6.98 20.49
N ALA A 400 -8.43 -7.92 20.34
CA ALA A 400 -7.02 -7.58 20.22
C ALA A 400 -6.25 -8.61 19.43
N PHE A 401 -5.33 -8.15 18.58
CA PHE A 401 -4.56 -9.05 17.75
C PHE A 401 -3.13 -8.58 17.53
N ASP A 402 -2.22 -9.55 17.40
CA ASP A 402 -0.83 -9.31 17.00
C ASP A 402 -0.76 -9.46 15.47
N TYR A 403 0.02 -8.61 14.78
CA TYR A 403 0.04 -8.51 13.33
C TYR A 403 1.43 -8.35 12.73
N SER A 404 1.60 -8.83 11.49
CA SER A 404 2.67 -8.44 10.58
C SER A 404 2.09 -7.95 9.26
N ALA A 405 2.46 -6.73 8.87
CA ALA A 405 1.91 -6.03 7.73
C ALA A 405 2.98 -5.65 6.70
N ILE A 406 2.59 -5.78 5.44
CA ILE A 406 3.37 -5.43 4.26
C ILE A 406 2.60 -4.34 3.51
N THR A 407 3.26 -3.23 3.26
CA THR A 407 2.67 -2.10 2.52
C THR A 407 3.46 -1.88 1.23
N ALA A 408 2.76 -1.97 0.10
CA ALA A 408 3.32 -1.74 -1.22
C ALA A 408 3.35 -0.22 -1.49
N SER A 409 4.46 0.44 -1.19
CA SER A 409 4.68 1.80 -1.71
C SER A 409 5.11 1.72 -3.18
N HIS A 410 4.62 2.63 -4.03
CA HIS A 410 4.87 2.60 -5.47
C HIS A 410 6.38 2.62 -5.78
N GLY A 411 6.88 1.51 -6.33
CA GLY A 411 8.31 1.25 -6.56
C GLY A 411 8.77 -0.07 -5.94
N ALA A 412 10.07 -0.36 -6.00
CA ALA A 412 10.64 -1.60 -5.43
C ALA A 412 10.71 -1.61 -3.88
N HIS A 413 10.20 -0.57 -3.22
CA HIS A 413 10.28 -0.39 -1.77
C HIS A 413 9.04 -0.93 -1.06
N VAL A 414 9.16 -2.17 -0.61
CA VAL A 414 8.18 -2.84 0.24
C VAL A 414 8.44 -2.47 1.71
N SER A 415 7.56 -1.68 2.29
CA SER A 415 7.59 -1.36 3.73
C SER A 415 7.04 -2.54 4.54
N ARG A 416 7.62 -2.79 5.72
CA ARG A 416 7.15 -3.82 6.66
C ARG A 416 7.00 -3.23 8.06
N SER A 417 5.89 -3.56 8.70
CA SER A 417 5.65 -3.25 10.11
C SER A 417 5.10 -4.47 10.83
N GLN A 418 5.30 -4.53 12.14
CA GLN A 418 4.75 -5.58 13.00
C GLN A 418 4.32 -4.97 14.33
N GLY A 419 3.30 -5.52 14.96
CA GLY A 419 2.74 -4.89 16.16
C GLY A 419 1.56 -5.62 16.77
N SER A 420 0.80 -4.88 17.54
CA SER A 420 -0.42 -5.32 18.21
C SER A 420 -1.47 -4.21 18.17
N ILE A 421 -2.73 -4.59 17.97
CA ILE A 421 -3.90 -3.73 18.11
C ILE A 421 -4.77 -4.24 19.24
N TRP A 422 -5.41 -3.31 19.96
CA TRP A 422 -6.47 -3.57 20.94
C TRP A 422 -7.62 -2.60 20.68
N ILE A 423 -8.85 -3.09 20.69
CA ILE A 423 -10.07 -2.33 20.37
C ILE A 423 -11.08 -2.59 21.48
N ASN A 424 -11.67 -1.51 22.00
CA ASN A 424 -12.77 -1.52 22.96
C ASN A 424 -13.96 -0.78 22.32
N MET A 425 -14.93 -1.54 21.83
CA MET A 425 -16.08 -0.98 21.09
C MET A 425 -17.11 -0.32 22.02
N GLU A 426 -17.18 -0.73 23.29
CA GLU A 426 -18.03 -0.09 24.31
C GLU A 426 -17.60 1.35 24.59
N LYS A 427 -16.29 1.62 24.57
CA LYS A 427 -15.68 2.94 24.81
C LYS A 427 -15.28 3.69 23.53
N ARG A 428 -15.60 3.13 22.35
CA ARG A 428 -15.13 3.61 21.04
C ARG A 428 -13.65 4.02 21.07
N ALA A 429 -12.80 3.12 21.54
CA ALA A 429 -11.40 3.38 21.79
C ALA A 429 -10.51 2.27 21.23
N PHE A 430 -9.35 2.62 20.68
CA PHE A 430 -8.36 1.63 20.28
C PHE A 430 -6.93 2.04 20.65
N ARG A 431 -6.07 1.04 20.67
CA ARG A 431 -4.63 1.15 20.79
C ARG A 431 -3.99 0.45 19.61
N LEU A 432 -3.03 1.10 18.97
CA LEU A 432 -2.14 0.51 18.00
C LEU A 432 -0.71 0.67 18.52
N ALA A 433 -0.01 -0.43 18.77
CA ALA A 433 1.43 -0.41 19.06
C ALA A 433 2.15 -1.12 17.92
N GLY A 434 3.03 -0.42 17.21
CA GLY A 434 3.69 -0.94 16.01
C GLY A 434 5.17 -0.55 15.93
N ASN A 435 5.95 -1.44 15.35
CA ASN A 435 7.37 -1.24 15.09
C ASN A 435 7.62 -1.26 13.57
N ALA A 436 8.37 -0.28 13.06
CA ALA A 436 8.85 -0.21 11.69
C ALA A 436 10.38 -0.16 11.70
N LYS A 437 11.01 -1.07 10.96
CA LYS A 437 12.48 -1.16 10.88
C LYS A 437 13.01 -0.48 9.63
N LYS A 438 14.24 0.05 9.70
CA LYS A 438 14.92 0.72 8.58
C LYS A 438 14.10 1.89 7.98
N THR A 439 13.47 2.70 8.83
CA THR A 439 12.88 3.95 8.36
C THR A 439 13.99 4.96 8.01
N LYS A 440 13.63 6.11 7.41
CA LYS A 440 14.61 7.19 7.15
C LYS A 440 15.27 7.74 8.43
N VAL A 441 14.66 7.51 9.60
CA VAL A 441 15.11 7.95 10.93
C VAL A 441 15.51 6.76 11.83
N GLY A 442 15.88 5.62 11.24
CA GLY A 442 16.28 4.41 11.97
C GLY A 442 15.15 3.43 12.28
N ASP A 443 15.37 2.53 13.23
CA ASP A 443 14.33 1.65 13.77
C ASP A 443 13.40 2.45 14.72
N LEU A 444 12.10 2.42 14.43
CA LEU A 444 11.09 3.22 15.12
C LEU A 444 9.96 2.38 15.69
N ARG A 445 9.49 2.80 16.86
CA ARG A 445 8.33 2.26 17.56
C ARG A 445 7.30 3.36 17.80
N ILE A 446 6.04 3.05 17.54
CA ILE A 446 4.89 3.92 17.83
C ILE A 446 3.91 3.19 18.76
N ASP A 447 3.29 3.94 19.66
CA ASP A 447 2.20 3.52 20.51
C ASP A 447 1.13 4.62 20.45
N LEU A 448 0.07 4.37 19.68
CA LEU A 448 -1.04 5.26 19.40
C LEU A 448 -2.24 4.82 20.24
N LEU A 449 -2.78 5.73 21.06
CA LEU A 449 -4.03 5.54 21.79
C LEU A 449 -5.07 6.52 21.26
N VAL A 450 -6.27 6.02 21.04
CA VAL A 450 -7.40 6.80 20.53
C VAL A 450 -8.59 6.59 21.46
N HIS A 451 -9.14 7.69 21.94
CA HIS A 451 -10.42 7.74 22.63
C HIS A 451 -11.38 8.56 21.79
N ALA A 452 -12.42 7.94 21.25
CA ALA A 452 -13.51 8.61 20.55
C ALA A 452 -14.74 8.82 21.46
N ASP A 453 -14.54 8.75 22.78
CA ASP A 453 -15.58 8.97 23.79
C ASP A 453 -16.11 10.41 23.71
N LEU A 454 -17.43 10.58 23.88
CA LEU A 454 -18.16 11.81 23.53
C LEU A 454 -17.78 13.01 24.39
N ASP A 455 -17.35 12.79 25.63
CA ASP A 455 -17.06 13.86 26.57
C ASP A 455 -15.76 14.62 26.22
N GLN A 456 -14.70 13.90 25.80
CA GLN A 456 -13.39 14.48 25.42
C GLN A 456 -12.64 13.55 24.43
N PRO A 457 -12.95 13.60 23.13
CA PRO A 457 -12.26 12.76 22.15
C PRO A 457 -10.80 13.24 21.95
N LYS A 458 -9.84 12.34 22.13
CA LYS A 458 -8.39 12.64 22.17
C LYS A 458 -7.56 11.50 21.58
N ILE A 459 -6.41 11.89 21.01
CA ILE A 459 -5.44 10.98 20.40
C ILE A 459 -4.09 11.20 21.08
N TYR A 460 -3.45 10.14 21.57
CA TYR A 460 -2.12 10.17 22.17
C TYR A 460 -1.16 9.37 21.30
N ALA A 461 -0.12 10.00 20.77
CA ALA A 461 0.92 9.31 20.01
C ALA A 461 2.24 9.37 20.76
N ASN A 462 2.70 8.21 21.23
CA ASN A 462 4.02 8.03 21.82
C ASN A 462 4.96 7.38 20.80
N VAL A 463 5.94 8.15 20.33
CA VAL A 463 6.94 7.75 19.32
C VAL A 463 8.29 7.56 20.01
N GLN A 464 9.02 6.51 19.62
CA GLN A 464 10.34 6.16 20.11
C GLN A 464 11.27 5.85 18.92
N LEU A 465 12.43 6.49 18.89
CA LEU A 465 13.51 6.23 17.94
C LEU A 465 14.56 5.36 18.63
N GLU A 466 14.57 4.06 18.34
CA GLU A 466 15.38 3.09 19.12
C GLU A 466 16.89 3.32 18.95
N ASP A 467 17.32 3.78 17.77
CA ASP A 467 18.74 4.04 17.46
C ASP A 467 19.29 5.33 18.11
N GLU A 468 18.43 6.34 18.29
CA GLU A 468 18.80 7.64 18.86
C GLU A 468 18.52 7.72 20.38
N GLY A 469 17.70 6.81 20.91
CA GLY A 469 17.26 6.79 22.30
C GLY A 469 16.23 7.88 22.64
N GLU A 470 15.66 8.52 21.63
CA GLU A 470 14.69 9.60 21.78
C GLU A 470 13.26 9.06 21.95
N GLN A 471 12.47 9.74 22.78
CA GLN A 471 11.06 9.47 23.00
C GLN A 471 10.27 10.78 23.11
N GLN A 472 9.14 10.85 22.40
CA GLN A 472 8.18 11.94 22.50
C GLN A 472 6.76 11.36 22.64
N CYS A 473 5.93 11.94 23.52
CA CYS A 473 4.48 11.72 23.47
C CYS A 473 3.74 13.04 23.28
N VAL A 474 2.85 13.07 22.29
CA VAL A 474 2.05 14.24 21.90
C VAL A 474 0.57 13.90 22.03
N VAL A 475 -0.22 14.86 22.52
CA VAL A 475 -1.70 14.80 22.53
C VAL A 475 -2.23 15.63 21.35
N TYR A 476 -3.07 15.02 20.53
CA TYR A 476 -3.80 15.68 19.44
C TYR A 476 -5.30 15.69 19.73
N ASP A 477 -5.98 16.71 19.21
CA ASP A 477 -7.42 16.74 19.09
C ASP A 477 -7.90 15.80 17.97
N TYR A 478 -9.16 15.39 18.07
CA TYR A 478 -9.82 14.54 17.08
C TYR A 478 -10.06 15.31 15.76
N PRO A 479 -9.89 14.70 14.58
CA PRO A 479 -10.17 15.36 13.31
C PRO A 479 -11.65 15.71 13.14
N THR A 480 -11.91 16.86 12.53
CA THR A 480 -13.25 17.24 12.03
C THR A 480 -13.26 17.12 10.52
N LEU A 481 -13.95 16.10 9.99
CA LEU A 481 -14.12 15.94 8.54
C LEU A 481 -14.92 17.11 7.93
N THR A 482 -14.63 17.39 6.66
CA THR A 482 -15.50 18.17 5.77
C THR A 482 -16.69 17.32 5.31
N ASP A 483 -17.69 17.96 4.68
CA ASP A 483 -18.93 17.29 4.28
C ASP A 483 -18.71 16.22 3.19
N ASP A 484 -17.77 16.42 2.25
CA ASP A 484 -17.57 15.49 1.12
C ASP A 484 -17.03 14.11 1.57
N PRO A 485 -15.89 13.97 2.29
CA PRO A 485 -15.38 12.66 2.72
C PRO A 485 -16.32 11.92 3.67
N ARG A 486 -17.10 12.69 4.45
CA ARG A 486 -18.14 12.14 5.32
C ARG A 486 -19.20 11.38 4.52
N HIS A 487 -19.61 11.88 3.36
CA HIS A 487 -20.62 11.22 2.53
C HIS A 487 -20.11 9.87 2.01
N ASP A 488 -18.88 9.83 1.49
CA ASP A 488 -18.24 8.59 1.00
C ASP A 488 -18.10 7.54 2.12
N LEU A 489 -17.74 7.99 3.33
CA LEU A 489 -17.66 7.16 4.53
C LEU A 489 -19.03 6.60 4.96
N GLU A 490 -20.08 7.42 4.95
CA GLU A 490 -21.44 6.98 5.24
C GLU A 490 -21.99 6.02 4.17
N GLU A 491 -21.67 6.23 2.87
CA GLU A 491 -22.03 5.30 1.80
C GLU A 491 -21.28 3.96 1.92
N ALA A 492 -19.97 3.98 2.16
CA ALA A 492 -19.17 2.78 2.36
C ALA A 492 -19.63 1.98 3.59
N ALA A 493 -19.96 2.66 4.70
CA ALA A 493 -20.50 2.03 5.90
C ALA A 493 -21.85 1.34 5.65
N SER A 494 -22.71 1.89 4.79
CA SER A 494 -23.99 1.27 4.42
C SER A 494 -23.84 -0.08 3.69
N LYS A 495 -22.68 -0.35 3.08
CA LYS A 495 -22.38 -1.58 2.34
C LYS A 495 -21.85 -2.64 3.30
N GLN A 496 -22.63 -3.71 3.48
CA GLN A 496 -22.27 -4.86 4.31
C GLN A 496 -21.13 -5.69 3.68
N LEU A 497 -20.42 -6.46 4.52
CA LEU A 497 -19.46 -7.46 4.06
C LEU A 497 -20.16 -8.51 3.17
N GLN A 498 -19.65 -8.71 1.96
CA GLN A 498 -20.12 -9.73 1.02
C GLN A 498 -19.13 -10.89 0.97
N PHE A 499 -19.63 -12.12 0.98
CA PHE A 499 -18.76 -13.27 0.75
C PHE A 499 -18.20 -13.21 -0.68
N TYR A 500 -16.89 -13.35 -0.80
CA TYR A 500 -16.17 -13.30 -2.07
C TYR A 500 -15.65 -14.68 -2.46
N SER A 501 -14.83 -15.32 -1.62
CA SER A 501 -14.32 -16.65 -1.94
C SER A 501 -13.78 -17.43 -0.74
N ILE A 502 -13.36 -18.67 -0.96
CA ILE A 502 -12.58 -19.47 -0.03
C ILE A 502 -11.16 -19.58 -0.57
N SER A 503 -10.20 -19.40 0.33
CA SER A 503 -8.76 -19.47 0.07
C SER A 503 -8.05 -20.11 1.26
N GLU A 504 -6.76 -20.39 1.15
CA GLU A 504 -5.99 -21.00 2.22
C GLU A 504 -4.87 -20.06 2.70
N ILE A 505 -4.75 -19.88 4.02
CA ILE A 505 -3.63 -19.19 4.66
C ILE A 505 -2.91 -20.18 5.57
N ASP A 506 -1.60 -20.35 5.38
CA ASP A 506 -0.75 -21.23 6.21
C ASP A 506 -1.30 -22.65 6.45
N GLY A 507 -2.05 -23.18 5.48
CA GLY A 507 -2.67 -24.51 5.55
C GLY A 507 -4.14 -24.52 5.98
N GLU A 508 -4.75 -23.38 6.29
CA GLU A 508 -6.07 -23.27 6.92
C GLU A 508 -7.09 -22.62 5.98
N ASP A 509 -8.28 -23.23 5.87
CA ASP A 509 -9.34 -22.77 4.98
C ASP A 509 -10.05 -21.53 5.55
N CYS A 510 -9.94 -20.44 4.81
CA CYS A 510 -10.46 -19.13 5.16
C CYS A 510 -11.61 -18.73 4.22
N ALA A 511 -12.63 -18.06 4.76
CA ALA A 511 -13.60 -17.34 3.95
C ALA A 511 -13.12 -15.90 3.77
N ILE A 512 -12.97 -15.47 2.52
CA ILE A 512 -12.71 -14.08 2.14
C ILE A 512 -14.05 -13.36 2.04
N PHE A 513 -14.21 -12.31 2.83
CA PHE A 513 -15.28 -11.34 2.71
C PHE A 513 -14.73 -10.03 2.18
N VAL A 514 -15.47 -9.36 1.31
CA VAL A 514 -15.12 -8.05 0.75
C VAL A 514 -16.07 -6.98 1.30
N GLY A 515 -15.50 -5.88 1.77
CA GLY A 515 -16.22 -4.68 2.16
C GLY A 515 -15.73 -3.48 1.35
N GLN A 516 -16.63 -2.57 1.02
CA GLN A 516 -16.24 -1.26 0.48
C GLN A 516 -15.61 -0.42 1.58
N LEU A 517 -14.55 0.32 1.23
CA LEU A 517 -13.98 1.44 1.99
C LEU A 517 -14.13 2.73 1.16
N PRO A 518 -13.87 3.92 1.72
CA PRO A 518 -13.89 5.18 0.97
C PRO A 518 -12.86 5.22 -0.17
N ARG A 519 -13.05 6.14 -1.12
CA ARG A 519 -12.13 6.43 -2.25
C ARG A 519 -11.86 5.20 -3.15
N ASP A 520 -12.93 4.50 -3.51
CA ASP A 520 -12.90 3.30 -4.37
C ASP A 520 -11.99 2.15 -3.89
N ARG A 521 -11.58 2.18 -2.61
CA ARG A 521 -10.82 1.10 -1.97
C ARG A 521 -11.77 0.01 -1.50
N SER A 522 -11.30 -1.23 -1.47
CA SER A 522 -12.00 -2.34 -0.82
C SER A 522 -11.09 -3.06 0.18
N ILE A 523 -11.70 -3.64 1.21
CA ILE A 523 -11.01 -4.51 2.17
C ILE A 523 -11.44 -5.95 1.92
N HIS A 524 -10.45 -6.81 1.69
CA HIS A 524 -10.60 -8.26 1.66
C HIS A 524 -10.21 -8.79 3.05
N ILE A 525 -11.09 -9.55 3.71
CA ILE A 525 -10.88 -10.07 5.07
C ILE A 525 -10.97 -11.59 5.04
N TRP A 526 -9.89 -12.26 5.43
CA TRP A 526 -9.83 -13.71 5.61
C TRP A 526 -10.28 -14.07 7.02
N VAL A 527 -11.44 -14.69 7.10
CA VAL A 527 -12.09 -15.15 8.32
C VAL A 527 -11.86 -16.65 8.48
N ASP A 528 -11.46 -17.07 9.67
CA ASP A 528 -11.24 -18.47 10.02
C ASP A 528 -12.58 -19.24 9.97
N MET A 529 -12.75 -20.11 8.96
CA MET A 529 -13.93 -21.00 8.88
C MET A 529 -13.80 -22.25 9.75
N GLU A 530 -12.57 -22.50 10.20
CA GLU A 530 -12.12 -23.80 10.66
C GLU A 530 -12.12 -23.88 12.18
N SER A 531 -11.66 -22.86 12.90
CA SER A 531 -11.58 -22.86 14.36
C SER A 531 -12.90 -22.64 15.10
N MET A 532 -12.81 -22.63 16.43
CA MET A 532 -13.91 -22.33 17.34
C MET A 532 -14.32 -20.84 17.34
N ASN A 533 -13.57 -19.95 16.70
CA ASN A 533 -13.86 -18.52 16.65
C ASN A 533 -14.18 -18.07 15.22
N PRO A 534 -15.46 -18.16 14.77
CA PRO A 534 -15.87 -17.80 13.42
C PRO A 534 -15.80 -16.29 13.14
N ASN A 535 -15.47 -15.50 14.16
CA ASN A 535 -15.25 -14.06 14.06
C ASN A 535 -13.74 -13.71 14.16
N ALA A 536 -12.84 -14.70 14.08
CA ALA A 536 -11.41 -14.47 14.06
C ALA A 536 -10.91 -14.14 12.65
N PHE A 537 -10.16 -13.05 12.53
CA PHE A 537 -9.50 -12.67 11.30
C PHE A 537 -8.07 -13.22 11.28
N LEU A 538 -7.69 -13.78 10.13
CA LEU A 538 -6.37 -14.34 9.87
C LEU A 538 -5.54 -13.43 8.95
N ARG A 539 -6.22 -12.63 8.11
CA ARG A 539 -5.58 -11.63 7.24
C ARG A 539 -6.57 -10.54 6.81
N SER A 540 -6.06 -9.34 6.56
CA SER A 540 -6.72 -8.32 5.75
C SER A 540 -5.83 -7.90 4.57
N GLU A 541 -6.44 -7.56 3.44
CA GLU A 541 -5.78 -6.85 2.34
C GLU A 541 -6.61 -5.63 1.95
N ILE A 542 -5.93 -4.55 1.59
CA ILE A 542 -6.56 -3.32 1.08
C ILE A 542 -6.24 -3.22 -0.41
N HIS A 543 -7.30 -3.14 -1.21
CA HIS A 543 -7.25 -3.12 -2.67
C HIS A 543 -7.75 -1.78 -3.21
N HIS A 544 -7.21 -1.34 -4.34
CA HIS A 544 -7.74 -0.25 -5.15
C HIS A 544 -7.69 -0.73 -6.61
N GLY A 545 -8.86 -1.00 -7.20
CA GLY A 545 -8.96 -1.88 -8.37
C GLY A 545 -8.34 -3.26 -8.09
N ASP A 546 -7.58 -3.81 -9.05
CA ASP A 546 -6.86 -5.09 -8.90
C ASP A 546 -5.56 -5.00 -8.07
N LYS A 547 -5.26 -3.82 -7.50
CA LYS A 547 -3.98 -3.55 -6.85
C LYS A 547 -4.05 -3.71 -5.33
N VAL A 548 -3.31 -4.68 -4.80
CA VAL A 548 -3.05 -4.79 -3.36
C VAL A 548 -2.15 -3.64 -2.89
N LEU A 549 -2.73 -2.66 -2.19
CA LEU A 549 -2.00 -1.59 -1.51
C LEU A 549 -1.31 -2.12 -0.24
N ARG A 550 -2.02 -2.97 0.52
CA ARG A 550 -1.59 -3.46 1.84
C ARG A 550 -2.02 -4.91 2.05
N SER A 551 -1.21 -5.65 2.79
CA SER A 551 -1.52 -7.00 3.28
C SER A 551 -1.08 -7.13 4.73
N THR A 552 -2.02 -7.40 5.63
CA THR A 552 -1.77 -7.64 7.06
C THR A 552 -2.13 -9.07 7.42
N ASN A 553 -1.14 -9.84 7.84
CA ASN A 553 -1.37 -11.14 8.47
C ASN A 553 -1.64 -10.95 9.96
N VAL A 554 -2.66 -11.63 10.47
CA VAL A 554 -3.01 -11.63 11.89
C VAL A 554 -2.41 -12.87 12.55
N GLU A 555 -1.35 -12.67 13.33
CA GLU A 555 -0.56 -13.75 13.93
C GLU A 555 -1.24 -14.34 15.17
N ARG A 556 -2.05 -13.54 15.88
CA ARG A 556 -2.72 -13.98 17.11
C ARG A 556 -3.98 -13.17 17.41
N TRP A 557 -5.15 -13.70 17.04
CA TRP A 557 -6.44 -13.13 17.42
C TRP A 557 -6.81 -13.42 18.89
N ARG A 558 -7.45 -12.44 19.56
CA ARG A 558 -8.01 -12.53 20.93
C ARG A 558 -9.31 -11.71 20.97
N SER A 559 -10.30 -12.18 21.72
CA SER A 559 -11.60 -11.51 21.87
C SER A 559 -12.24 -11.80 23.23
N GLY A 560 -13.04 -10.85 23.74
CA GLY A 560 -13.76 -10.98 25.02
C GLY A 560 -13.06 -10.35 26.23
N GLU A 561 -13.54 -10.62 27.44
CA GLU A 561 -13.10 -9.96 28.69
C GLU A 561 -11.61 -10.14 29.02
N GLU A 562 -10.95 -11.18 28.51
CA GLU A 562 -9.48 -11.36 28.63
C GLU A 562 -8.67 -10.23 27.95
N VAL A 563 -9.34 -9.40 27.14
CA VAL A 563 -8.80 -8.28 26.37
C VAL A 563 -9.08 -6.92 27.04
N LEU A 564 -9.45 -6.91 28.33
CA LEU A 564 -9.57 -5.68 29.13
C LEU A 564 -8.21 -4.98 29.29
N VAL A 565 -7.85 -4.17 28.30
CA VAL A 565 -6.64 -3.36 28.28
C VAL A 565 -6.91 -1.96 28.79
N GLU A 566 -5.97 -1.48 29.60
CA GLU A 566 -5.84 -0.09 29.96
C GLU A 566 -5.47 0.71 28.70
N VAL A 567 -6.48 1.27 28.02
CA VAL A 567 -6.33 2.16 26.85
C VAL A 567 -5.85 3.56 27.28
N GLN A 568 -5.53 3.78 28.55
CA GLN A 568 -5.04 5.06 29.05
C GLN A 568 -3.55 5.25 28.70
N PRO A 569 -3.10 6.49 28.41
CA PRO A 569 -1.69 6.80 28.23
C PRO A 569 -0.93 6.49 29.52
N LYS A 570 0.20 5.80 29.38
CA LYS A 570 0.98 5.42 30.55
C LYS A 570 1.60 6.66 31.21
N PRO A 571 1.66 6.74 32.55
CA PRO A 571 2.26 7.89 33.23
C PRO A 571 3.70 8.19 32.78
N GLU A 572 4.50 7.17 32.47
CA GLU A 572 5.87 7.34 32.00
C GLU A 572 6.01 7.96 30.59
N TRP A 573 4.93 8.07 29.81
CA TRP A 573 4.98 8.71 28.49
C TRP A 573 5.13 10.23 28.56
N ASN A 574 4.75 10.85 29.70
CA ASN A 574 4.85 12.30 29.92
C ASN A 574 4.24 13.14 28.77
N CYS A 575 3.11 12.67 28.22
CA CYS A 575 2.46 13.27 27.06
C CYS A 575 2.14 14.74 27.29
N ARG A 576 2.48 15.59 26.31
CA ARG A 576 2.22 17.02 26.35
C ARG A 576 1.16 17.39 25.33
N GLU A 577 0.26 18.30 25.71
CA GLU A 577 -0.52 19.05 24.74
C GLU A 577 0.43 19.89 23.87
N HIS A 578 -0.03 20.26 22.67
CA HIS A 578 0.82 20.66 21.55
C HIS A 578 1.49 22.05 21.71
N ASP A 579 2.46 22.17 22.63
CA ASP A 579 3.28 23.36 22.79
C ASP A 579 4.30 23.45 21.64
N LEU A 580 4.09 24.43 20.75
CA LEU A 580 4.82 24.65 19.48
C LEU A 580 6.34 24.87 19.64
N SER A 581 6.82 24.98 20.88
CA SER A 581 8.20 25.29 21.24
C SER A 581 9.15 24.07 21.36
N GLY A 582 8.62 22.84 21.37
CA GLY A 582 9.39 21.61 21.68
C GLY A 582 9.42 20.57 20.56
N ARG A 583 10.13 20.84 19.46
CA ARG A 583 10.40 19.85 18.39
C ARG A 583 11.23 18.68 18.93
N LEU A 584 10.70 17.46 18.88
CA LEU A 584 11.47 16.23 19.15
C LEU A 584 11.02 15.04 18.29
N ALA A 585 10.93 15.30 16.99
CA ALA A 585 11.11 14.34 15.91
C ALA A 585 11.33 15.14 14.61
N ASN A 586 12.23 14.70 13.72
CA ASN A 586 12.45 15.28 12.38
C ASN A 586 11.30 14.92 11.39
N LEU A 587 10.05 14.91 11.88
CA LEU A 587 8.86 14.48 11.16
C LEU A 587 7.85 15.60 10.91
N ASP A 588 8.00 16.78 11.54
CA ASP A 588 7.12 17.97 11.42
C ASP A 588 5.60 17.65 11.37
N ILE A 589 5.13 16.81 12.30
CA ILE A 589 3.73 16.35 12.33
C ILE A 589 2.88 17.32 13.15
N ARG A 590 2.33 18.37 12.50
CA ARG A 590 1.36 19.28 13.14
C ARG A 590 0.03 18.61 13.49
N SER A 591 -0.33 17.58 12.73
CA SER A 591 -1.58 16.83 12.86
C SER A 591 -1.38 15.42 12.31
N MET A 592 -1.49 14.40 13.16
CA MET A 592 -1.17 13.01 12.77
C MET A 592 -2.14 12.44 11.73
N HIS A 593 -3.42 12.80 11.80
CA HIS A 593 -4.44 12.36 10.84
C HIS A 593 -4.12 12.84 9.41
N LYS A 594 -3.67 14.08 9.23
CA LYS A 594 -3.26 14.59 7.91
C LYS A 594 -2.10 13.83 7.25
N LYS A 595 -1.39 12.93 7.94
CA LYS A 595 -0.32 12.10 7.32
C LYS A 595 -0.78 10.73 6.83
N SER A 596 -1.99 10.32 7.21
CA SER A 596 -2.60 9.07 6.76
C SER A 596 -4.10 9.33 6.71
N ILE A 597 -4.60 9.54 5.50
CA ILE A 597 -6.01 9.79 5.29
C ILE A 597 -6.85 8.59 5.74
N GLN A 598 -6.28 7.38 5.75
CA GLN A 598 -6.86 6.17 6.36
C GLN A 598 -6.95 6.27 7.89
N LEU A 599 -5.98 6.88 8.57
CA LEU A 599 -6.08 7.17 9.99
C LEU A 599 -7.21 8.17 10.24
N GLU A 600 -7.37 9.20 9.41
CA GLU A 600 -8.49 10.15 9.50
C GLU A 600 -9.85 9.45 9.30
N ASP A 601 -9.98 8.66 8.24
CA ASP A 601 -11.15 7.81 7.95
C ASP A 601 -11.47 6.88 9.14
N THR A 602 -10.45 6.20 9.68
CA THR A 602 -10.57 5.28 10.84
C THR A 602 -11.03 6.01 12.10
N LEU A 603 -10.46 7.19 12.37
CA LEU A 603 -10.82 8.00 13.53
C LEU A 603 -12.29 8.41 13.45
N PHE A 604 -12.73 8.94 12.30
CA PHE A 604 -14.13 9.30 12.08
C PHE A 604 -15.06 8.09 12.18
N ALA A 605 -14.71 6.98 11.54
CA ALA A 605 -15.50 5.74 11.59
C ALA A 605 -15.70 5.23 13.02
N LEU A 606 -14.67 5.31 13.86
CA LEU A 606 -14.76 4.94 15.27
C LEU A 606 -15.63 5.91 16.09
N HIS A 607 -15.62 7.20 15.78
CA HIS A 607 -16.36 8.22 16.54
C HIS A 607 -17.84 8.26 16.17
N GLU A 608 -18.18 8.18 14.88
CA GLU A 608 -19.52 8.45 14.36
C GLU A 608 -20.24 7.19 13.85
N LEU A 609 -19.53 6.25 13.23
CA LEU A 609 -20.14 5.18 12.41
C LEU A 609 -20.38 3.85 13.18
N GLY A 610 -20.87 2.85 12.45
CA GLY A 610 -21.19 1.52 12.94
C GLY A 610 -19.96 0.75 13.44
N GLN A 611 -20.16 -0.13 14.43
CA GLN A 611 -19.06 -0.89 15.05
C GLN A 611 -18.36 -1.81 14.05
N ASP A 612 -19.12 -2.42 13.14
CA ASP A 612 -18.62 -3.27 12.07
C ASP A 612 -17.71 -2.49 11.10
N PHE A 613 -18.09 -1.26 10.74
CA PHE A 613 -17.33 -0.41 9.82
C PHE A 613 -16.08 0.17 10.47
N ALA A 614 -16.17 0.61 11.73
CA ALA A 614 -15.01 1.04 12.51
C ALA A 614 -13.95 -0.07 12.63
N VAL A 615 -14.34 -1.33 12.84
CA VAL A 615 -13.40 -2.47 12.85
C VAL A 615 -12.82 -2.73 11.46
N ARG A 616 -13.60 -2.58 10.37
CA ARG A 616 -13.09 -2.67 8.98
C ARG A 616 -11.98 -1.64 8.71
N GLU A 617 -12.19 -0.37 9.08
CA GLU A 617 -11.18 0.68 8.92
C GLU A 617 -9.93 0.42 9.79
N ILE A 618 -10.08 0.01 11.05
CA ILE A 618 -8.94 -0.36 11.92
C ILE A 618 -8.10 -1.51 11.32
N LEU A 619 -8.72 -2.46 10.59
CA LEU A 619 -8.02 -3.53 9.86
C LEU A 619 -7.35 -3.08 8.56
N GLY A 620 -7.66 -1.88 8.05
CA GLY A 620 -6.95 -1.22 6.96
C GLY A 620 -5.79 -0.33 7.42
N LEU A 621 -5.82 0.12 8.68
CA LEU A 621 -4.76 0.90 9.32
C LEU A 621 -3.48 0.07 9.62
N THR A 622 -3.60 -1.24 9.76
CA THR A 622 -2.44 -2.12 9.92
C THR A 622 -1.56 -2.10 8.68
N GLY A 623 -0.31 -1.64 8.85
CA GLY A 623 0.62 -1.35 7.76
C GLY A 623 0.94 0.13 7.60
N ASP A 624 0.07 1.04 8.04
CA ASP A 624 0.29 2.49 7.93
C ASP A 624 1.31 3.04 8.92
N VAL A 625 1.66 2.29 9.97
CA VAL A 625 2.78 2.63 10.88
C VAL A 625 4.06 2.96 10.12
N ALA A 626 4.33 2.27 9.02
CA ALA A 626 5.50 2.52 8.18
C ALA A 626 5.32 3.72 7.23
N ILE A 627 4.09 4.13 6.92
CA ILE A 627 3.78 5.28 6.06
C ILE A 627 3.75 6.59 6.87
N ILE A 628 3.05 6.61 8.02
CA ILE A 628 2.91 7.77 8.94
C ILE A 628 4.26 8.43 9.26
N VAL A 629 5.34 7.64 9.23
CA VAL A 629 6.70 8.01 9.60
C VAL A 629 7.60 8.23 8.37
N LYS A 630 7.30 7.59 7.23
CA LYS A 630 8.03 7.81 5.97
C LYS A 630 7.53 9.10 5.34
N VAL A 631 8.07 10.23 5.81
CA VAL A 631 7.89 11.54 5.16
C VAL A 631 8.20 11.38 3.66
N PRO A 632 7.19 11.56 2.78
CA PRO A 632 7.41 11.60 1.34
C PRO A 632 8.45 12.66 1.03
N GLN A 633 9.36 12.37 0.09
CA GLN A 633 10.18 13.43 -0.47
C GLN A 633 9.32 14.17 -1.50
N PRO A 634 9.44 15.50 -1.62
CA PRO A 634 8.84 16.21 -2.73
C PRO A 634 9.35 15.58 -4.04
N PRO A 635 8.47 15.38 -5.04
CA PRO A 635 8.89 14.81 -6.31
C PRO A 635 9.92 15.73 -6.97
N ASP A 636 11.01 15.16 -7.49
CA ASP A 636 11.99 15.92 -8.26
C ASP A 636 11.47 16.13 -9.69
N LEU A 637 10.54 17.08 -9.84
CA LEU A 637 9.98 17.45 -11.15
C LEU A 637 11.01 18.18 -12.04
N SER A 638 12.21 18.45 -11.52
CA SER A 638 13.32 19.01 -12.30
C SER A 638 13.97 17.98 -13.22
N VAL A 639 14.00 16.68 -12.85
CA VAL A 639 14.60 15.63 -13.68
C VAL A 639 13.75 15.25 -14.91
N MET A 640 12.46 15.57 -14.90
CA MET A 640 11.54 15.34 -16.03
C MET A 640 12.07 16.05 -17.28
N GLN A 641 12.45 15.28 -18.30
CA GLN A 641 12.96 15.85 -19.56
C GLN A 641 11.82 16.42 -20.42
N GLN A 642 10.66 15.77 -20.36
CA GLN A 642 9.45 16.13 -21.08
C GLN A 642 8.26 15.96 -20.15
N ALA A 643 7.32 16.90 -20.18
CA ALA A 643 6.10 16.81 -19.40
C ALA A 643 4.95 17.48 -20.16
N THR A 644 3.77 16.88 -20.09
CA THR A 644 2.53 17.43 -20.67
C THR A 644 1.48 17.50 -19.57
N MET A 645 0.77 18.64 -19.46
CA MET A 645 -0.24 18.87 -18.43
C MET A 645 -1.44 19.64 -19.00
N GLY A 646 -2.63 19.06 -18.90
CA GLY A 646 -3.89 19.77 -19.05
C GLY A 646 -4.29 20.38 -17.70
N PHE A 647 -4.60 21.67 -17.66
CA PHE A 647 -4.85 22.41 -16.42
C PHE A 647 -6.11 23.28 -16.45
N ARG A 648 -6.63 23.56 -15.26
CA ARG A 648 -7.72 24.49 -15.00
C ARG A 648 -7.27 25.46 -13.92
N VAL A 649 -7.40 26.76 -14.15
CA VAL A 649 -7.04 27.80 -13.18
C VAL A 649 -8.28 28.44 -12.60
N VAL A 650 -8.36 28.44 -11.27
CA VAL A 650 -9.38 29.14 -10.50
C VAL A 650 -8.67 30.23 -9.69
N ALA A 651 -8.89 31.49 -10.07
CA ALA A 651 -8.36 32.64 -9.35
C ALA A 651 -9.42 33.17 -8.37
N ASP A 652 -9.23 32.99 -7.06
CA ASP A 652 -10.14 33.57 -6.07
C ASP A 652 -9.85 35.07 -5.90
N SER A 653 -10.77 35.88 -6.41
CA SER A 653 -10.71 37.34 -6.33
C SER A 653 -11.32 37.91 -5.03
N GLY A 654 -11.86 37.08 -4.14
CA GLY A 654 -12.52 37.49 -2.89
C GLY A 654 -13.84 38.26 -3.07
N HIS A 655 -14.24 38.52 -4.31
CA HIS A 655 -15.43 39.33 -4.67
C HIS A 655 -16.40 38.58 -5.60
N GLY A 656 -16.39 37.24 -5.58
CA GLY A 656 -17.46 36.40 -6.12
C GLY A 656 -17.51 36.26 -7.65
N SER A 657 -16.53 36.79 -8.37
CA SER A 657 -16.36 36.62 -9.82
C SER A 657 -14.92 36.23 -10.14
N GLY A 658 -14.45 35.14 -9.55
CA GLY A 658 -13.20 34.49 -9.96
C GLY A 658 -13.35 33.95 -11.37
N GLY A 659 -12.49 34.36 -12.29
CA GLY A 659 -12.51 33.84 -13.66
C GLY A 659 -11.91 32.45 -13.71
N GLU A 660 -12.66 31.49 -14.28
CA GLU A 660 -12.14 30.17 -14.63
C GLU A 660 -11.45 30.22 -15.99
N MET A 661 -10.26 29.63 -16.06
CA MET A 661 -9.53 29.41 -17.31
C MET A 661 -9.14 27.94 -17.44
N ARG A 662 -9.02 27.45 -18.67
CA ARG A 662 -8.51 26.11 -18.98
C ARG A 662 -7.36 26.21 -19.95
N GLY A 663 -6.44 25.26 -19.91
CA GLY A 663 -5.21 25.36 -20.69
C GLY A 663 -4.44 24.06 -20.79
N ASN A 664 -3.44 24.07 -21.65
CA ASN A 664 -2.55 22.94 -21.93
C ASN A 664 -1.10 23.43 -21.91
N PHE A 665 -0.25 22.66 -21.26
CA PHE A 665 1.18 22.87 -21.11
C PHE A 665 1.94 21.68 -21.71
N ALA A 666 3.00 21.93 -22.47
CA ALA A 666 3.97 20.90 -22.82
C ALA A 666 5.39 21.46 -22.86
N VAL A 667 6.34 20.75 -22.26
CA VAL A 667 7.77 21.11 -22.25
C VAL A 667 8.62 19.96 -22.77
N ASP A 668 9.71 20.30 -23.44
CA ASP A 668 10.73 19.39 -23.95
C ASP A 668 12.11 20.04 -23.70
N LYS A 669 12.62 19.82 -22.48
CA LYS A 669 13.85 20.46 -21.96
C LYS A 669 15.08 20.16 -22.84
N PRO A 670 15.33 18.93 -23.33
CA PRO A 670 16.46 18.63 -24.20
C PRO A 670 16.52 19.48 -25.47
N ASN A 671 15.38 19.80 -26.06
CA ASN A 671 15.28 20.62 -27.27
C ASN A 671 15.01 22.11 -26.96
N GLY A 672 14.98 22.53 -25.70
CA GLY A 672 14.69 23.92 -25.33
C GLY A 672 13.29 24.39 -25.77
N ARG A 673 12.33 23.46 -25.83
CA ARG A 673 10.98 23.69 -26.35
C ARG A 673 9.95 23.76 -25.25
N LEU A 674 8.97 24.63 -25.44
CA LEU A 674 7.86 24.85 -24.52
C LEU A 674 6.65 25.39 -25.27
N ARG A 675 5.45 24.94 -24.90
CA ARG A 675 4.19 25.60 -25.26
C ARG A 675 3.25 25.68 -24.06
N ILE A 676 2.60 26.82 -23.90
CA ILE A 676 1.55 27.04 -22.92
C ILE A 676 0.37 27.69 -23.63
N ALA A 677 -0.78 27.03 -23.64
CA ALA A 677 -2.06 27.60 -24.07
C ALA A 677 -2.96 27.80 -22.87
N ALA A 678 -3.67 28.91 -22.79
CA ALA A 678 -4.75 29.14 -21.83
C ALA A 678 -5.91 29.90 -22.51
N GLU A 679 -7.13 29.61 -22.07
CA GLU A 679 -8.37 30.14 -22.60
C GLU A 679 -9.34 30.43 -21.45
N ALA A 680 -9.91 31.64 -21.41
CA ALA A 680 -10.98 31.98 -20.47
C ALA A 680 -12.32 31.40 -20.92
N GLU A 681 -13.15 30.93 -19.99
CA GLU A 681 -14.48 30.45 -20.35
C GLU A 681 -15.39 31.58 -20.86
N GLY A 682 -15.94 31.41 -22.06
CA GLY A 682 -16.97 32.28 -22.63
C GLY A 682 -16.61 32.88 -23.99
N PRO A 683 -17.61 33.34 -24.78
CA PRO A 683 -17.42 33.78 -26.16
C PRO A 683 -16.64 35.10 -26.30
N SER A 684 -16.52 35.87 -25.22
CA SER A 684 -15.77 37.14 -25.21
C SER A 684 -14.30 37.00 -24.82
N GLY A 685 -13.91 35.85 -24.25
CA GLY A 685 -12.56 35.58 -23.74
C GLY A 685 -11.49 35.50 -24.81
N TRP A 686 -10.25 35.50 -24.37
CA TRP A 686 -9.08 35.27 -25.20
C TRP A 686 -8.48 33.90 -24.95
N ARG A 687 -8.10 33.25 -26.04
CA ARG A 687 -7.13 32.16 -26.06
C ARG A 687 -5.75 32.75 -26.31
N ILE A 688 -4.88 32.63 -25.32
CA ILE A 688 -3.46 32.95 -25.43
C ILE A 688 -2.67 31.66 -25.63
N THR A 689 -1.73 31.65 -26.58
CA THR A 689 -0.75 30.56 -26.71
C THR A 689 0.65 31.14 -26.83
N LEU A 690 1.53 30.74 -25.90
CA LEU A 690 2.96 31.02 -25.92
C LEU A 690 3.69 29.77 -26.41
N ALA A 691 4.67 29.93 -27.30
CA ALA A 691 5.57 28.87 -27.73
C ALA A 691 7.02 29.37 -27.73
N ILE A 692 7.94 28.61 -27.15
CA ILE A 692 9.39 28.84 -27.21
C ILE A 692 10.01 27.67 -27.99
N ASP A 693 10.83 27.99 -28.98
CA ASP A 693 11.49 27.00 -29.84
C ASP A 693 13.02 27.17 -29.78
N ASP A 694 13.72 26.07 -29.47
CA ASP A 694 15.16 25.98 -29.23
C ASP A 694 15.75 27.05 -28.26
N LEU A 695 14.93 27.64 -27.38
CA LEU A 695 15.24 28.87 -26.61
C LEU A 695 15.73 30.06 -27.48
N LYS A 696 15.45 30.05 -28.78
CA LYS A 696 15.88 31.06 -29.77
C LYS A 696 14.80 32.11 -30.06
N ALA A 697 13.53 31.76 -29.94
CA ALA A 697 12.42 32.67 -30.20
C ALA A 697 11.23 32.40 -29.27
N LEU A 698 10.52 33.46 -28.88
CA LEU A 698 9.21 33.40 -28.25
C LEU A 698 8.16 33.79 -29.30
N ALA A 699 7.27 32.86 -29.65
CA ALA A 699 6.07 33.14 -30.43
C ALA A 699 4.87 33.31 -29.48
N VAL A 700 4.09 34.37 -29.69
CA VAL A 700 2.88 34.69 -28.91
C VAL A 700 1.71 34.82 -29.85
N GLN A 701 0.71 33.96 -29.68
CA GLN A 701 -0.55 34.00 -30.39
C GLN A 701 -1.67 34.44 -29.43
N LEU A 702 -2.43 35.45 -29.85
CA LEU A 702 -3.69 35.85 -29.22
C LEU A 702 -4.83 35.59 -30.21
N GLU A 703 -5.83 34.85 -29.77
CA GLU A 703 -7.03 34.53 -30.52
C GLU A 703 -8.26 34.82 -29.66
N ARG A 704 -9.30 35.46 -30.18
CA ARG A 704 -10.59 35.55 -29.47
C ARG A 704 -11.35 34.24 -29.65
N ASN A 705 -12.08 33.82 -28.61
CA ASN A 705 -12.81 32.55 -28.63
C ASN A 705 -13.92 32.48 -29.70
N ASP A 706 -14.32 33.63 -30.26
CA ASP A 706 -15.24 33.74 -31.41
C ASP A 706 -14.54 33.63 -32.78
N GLY A 707 -13.22 33.42 -32.81
CA GLY A 707 -12.40 33.32 -34.03
C GLY A 707 -12.26 34.63 -34.83
N THR A 708 -12.83 35.75 -34.35
CA THR A 708 -12.90 37.00 -35.13
C THR A 708 -11.57 37.75 -35.21
N GLN A 709 -10.65 37.47 -34.29
CA GLN A 709 -9.34 38.11 -34.22
C GLN A 709 -8.31 37.08 -33.82
N ARG A 710 -7.37 36.77 -34.72
CA ARG A 710 -6.16 35.98 -34.47
C ARG A 710 -4.96 36.87 -34.82
N ARG A 711 -4.01 37.02 -33.91
CA ARG A 711 -2.71 37.70 -34.15
C ARG A 711 -1.59 36.83 -33.60
N CYS A 712 -0.49 36.71 -34.34
CA CYS A 712 0.73 36.13 -33.81
C CYS A 712 1.93 37.06 -34.02
N LEU A 713 2.81 37.13 -33.01
CA LEU A 713 4.07 37.86 -33.06
C LEU A 713 5.21 36.92 -32.65
N LYS A 714 6.33 36.94 -33.37
CA LYS A 714 7.54 36.17 -33.06
C LYS A 714 8.68 37.11 -32.66
N VAL A 715 9.14 36.97 -31.42
CA VAL A 715 10.21 37.76 -30.81
C VAL A 715 11.50 36.92 -30.82
N ASP A 716 12.57 37.42 -31.44
CA ASP A 716 13.89 36.78 -31.39
C ASP A 716 14.52 36.99 -29.99
N LEU A 717 15.02 35.91 -29.39
CA LEU A 717 15.67 35.91 -28.08
C LEU A 717 17.20 36.08 -28.19
N LYS A 718 17.75 35.97 -29.41
CA LYS A 718 19.18 36.15 -29.65
C LYS A 718 19.59 37.59 -29.38
N GLY A 719 20.54 37.77 -28.46
CA GLY A 719 21.12 39.08 -28.17
C GLY A 719 20.42 39.85 -27.05
N GLN A 720 19.78 39.16 -26.10
CA GLN A 720 19.41 39.69 -24.77
C GLN A 720 20.51 39.32 -23.72
N PRO A 721 21.67 40.01 -23.68
CA PRO A 721 22.72 39.73 -22.70
C PRO A 721 22.30 40.20 -21.30
N GLY A 722 21.85 39.26 -20.46
CA GLY A 722 21.48 39.54 -19.07
C GLY A 722 20.59 38.47 -18.43
N MET A 723 19.80 37.75 -19.21
CA MET A 723 18.79 36.79 -18.71
C MET A 723 19.37 35.44 -18.20
N LEU A 724 20.67 35.39 -17.92
CA LEU A 724 21.37 34.20 -17.38
C LEU A 724 21.66 34.32 -15.87
N SER A 725 20.85 35.09 -15.14
CA SER A 725 20.86 35.06 -13.67
C SER A 725 20.49 33.65 -13.17
N ASP A 726 21.04 33.25 -12.02
CA ASP A 726 20.58 32.07 -11.27
C ASP A 726 19.04 32.07 -11.25
N GLY A 727 18.43 31.01 -11.81
CA GLY A 727 16.98 30.85 -11.75
C GLY A 727 16.49 30.77 -10.29
N PRO A 728 15.20 31.02 -10.03
CA PRO A 728 14.65 30.90 -8.68
C PRO A 728 15.01 29.53 -8.11
N ARG A 729 15.75 29.54 -7.00
CA ARG A 729 16.22 28.31 -6.37
C ARG A 729 15.01 27.58 -5.81
N ILE A 730 14.82 26.34 -6.25
CA ILE A 730 13.77 25.45 -5.77
C ILE A 730 13.93 25.36 -4.24
N GLY A 731 12.92 25.83 -3.50
CA GLY A 731 12.88 25.69 -2.06
C GLY A 731 12.81 24.21 -1.68
N THR A 732 13.33 23.83 -0.52
CA THR A 732 13.12 22.46 -0.01
C THR A 732 11.64 22.28 0.31
N GLY A 733 10.93 21.49 -0.51
CA GLY A 733 9.52 21.19 -0.28
C GLY A 733 9.31 20.50 1.07
N LEU A 734 8.49 21.11 1.91
CA LEU A 734 8.09 20.61 3.22
C LEU A 734 6.80 19.81 3.05
N PHE A 735 6.77 18.55 3.49
CA PHE A 735 5.57 17.72 3.43
C PHE A 735 4.58 18.10 4.55
N GLU A 736 3.43 18.67 4.18
CA GLU A 736 2.37 19.11 5.11
C GLU A 736 1.36 17.98 5.39
N GLY A 737 1.10 17.08 4.43
CA GLY A 737 0.16 15.96 4.61
C GLY A 737 -0.18 15.16 3.35
N VAL A 738 -1.14 14.25 3.46
CA VAL A 738 -1.85 13.57 2.37
C VAL A 738 -3.28 14.09 2.37
N GLU A 739 -3.76 14.58 1.24
CA GLU A 739 -5.08 15.18 1.09
C GLU A 739 -5.72 14.69 -0.22
N THR A 740 -7.05 14.54 -0.23
CA THR A 740 -7.80 14.42 -1.49
C THR A 740 -8.02 15.80 -2.09
N VAL A 741 -7.59 15.98 -3.34
CA VAL A 741 -7.90 17.16 -4.14
C VAL A 741 -9.39 17.14 -4.53
N ARG A 742 -10.04 18.31 -4.52
CA ARG A 742 -11.49 18.43 -4.77
C ARG A 742 -11.91 17.76 -6.08
N GLY A 743 -12.81 16.78 -5.98
CA GLY A 743 -13.36 16.06 -7.13
C GLY A 743 -12.49 14.89 -7.64
N GLY A 744 -11.35 14.61 -7.01
CA GLY A 744 -10.52 13.45 -7.30
C GLY A 744 -10.66 12.34 -6.25
N SER A 745 -10.62 11.09 -6.70
CA SER A 745 -10.45 9.89 -5.85
C SER A 745 -9.04 9.75 -5.28
N ASP A 746 -8.05 10.33 -5.96
CA ASP A 746 -6.62 10.12 -5.72
C ASP A 746 -6.14 10.72 -4.39
N GLU A 747 -5.32 9.96 -3.66
CA GLU A 747 -4.62 10.41 -2.46
C GLU A 747 -3.34 11.15 -2.85
N CYS A 748 -3.31 12.48 -2.68
CA CYS A 748 -2.21 13.32 -3.14
C CYS A 748 -1.36 13.84 -1.96
N ASN A 749 -0.04 13.68 -2.05
CA ASN A 749 0.91 14.22 -1.08
C ASN A 749 1.01 15.73 -1.24
N HIS A 750 0.66 16.47 -0.20
CA HIS A 750 0.71 17.93 -0.09
C HIS A 750 2.09 18.38 0.40
N PHE A 751 2.79 19.18 -0.41
CA PHE A 751 4.09 19.78 -0.13
C PHE A 751 4.04 21.31 -0.23
N SER A 752 4.48 22.03 0.81
CA SER A 752 4.65 23.49 0.78
C SER A 752 6.09 23.88 0.42
N PHE A 753 6.25 24.82 -0.49
CA PHE A 753 7.52 25.33 -1.00
C PHE A 753 7.62 26.83 -0.70
N ASN A 754 8.46 27.20 0.26
CA ASN A 754 8.74 28.60 0.56
C ASN A 754 9.80 29.14 -0.40
N ALA A 755 9.48 30.20 -1.14
CA ALA A 755 10.45 30.88 -2.00
C ALA A 755 11.53 31.58 -1.16
N ALA A 756 12.80 31.41 -1.54
CA ALA A 756 13.91 32.11 -0.90
C ALA A 756 14.03 33.55 -1.44
N GLY A 757 13.32 34.50 -0.82
CA GLY A 757 13.35 35.91 -1.22
C GLY A 757 12.60 36.85 -0.26
N ALA A 758 12.74 38.16 -0.48
CA ALA A 758 12.04 39.19 0.30
C ALA A 758 10.52 39.20 0.05
N ASP A 759 10.10 38.79 -1.14
CA ASP A 759 8.71 38.53 -1.50
C ASP A 759 8.37 37.07 -1.19
N SER A 760 7.90 36.82 0.04
CA SER A 760 7.68 35.48 0.59
C SER A 760 6.49 34.73 -0.02
N ARG A 761 6.55 34.44 -1.32
CA ARG A 761 5.57 33.61 -2.04
C ARG A 761 5.76 32.15 -1.59
N SER A 762 4.66 31.47 -1.29
CA SER A 762 4.65 30.02 -1.07
C SER A 762 3.88 29.33 -2.19
N LEU A 763 4.32 28.13 -2.55
CA LEU A 763 3.67 27.27 -3.51
C LEU A 763 3.33 25.97 -2.80
N ASP A 764 2.08 25.57 -2.85
CA ASP A 764 1.61 24.28 -2.34
C ASP A 764 1.36 23.34 -3.52
N LEU A 765 1.87 22.11 -3.44
CA LEU A 765 1.82 21.09 -4.48
C LEU A 765 1.15 19.84 -3.92
N TRP A 766 0.11 19.36 -4.59
CA TRP A 766 -0.48 18.05 -4.35
C TRP A 766 -0.02 17.10 -5.45
N TYR A 767 0.67 16.02 -5.08
CA TYR A 767 1.23 15.03 -6.01
C TYR A 767 0.85 13.59 -5.62
N SER A 768 0.16 12.89 -6.51
CA SER A 768 -0.17 11.49 -6.36
C SER A 768 1.04 10.63 -6.70
N GLU A 769 1.55 9.93 -5.69
CA GLU A 769 2.64 8.95 -5.84
C GLU A 769 2.13 7.64 -6.50
N GLU A 770 0.81 7.43 -6.54
CA GLU A 770 0.15 6.28 -7.15
C GLU A 770 0.04 6.42 -8.67
N SER A 771 -0.68 7.45 -9.12
CA SER A 771 -0.87 7.79 -10.54
C SER A 771 0.30 8.61 -11.11
N LYS A 772 1.35 8.87 -10.32
CA LYS A 772 2.59 9.59 -10.69
C LYS A 772 2.36 10.98 -11.29
N GLN A 773 1.28 11.62 -10.87
CA GLN A 773 0.77 12.87 -11.43
C GLN A 773 0.72 14.00 -10.40
N VAL A 774 0.94 15.22 -10.89
CA VAL A 774 0.51 16.43 -10.16
C VAL A 774 -1.02 16.45 -10.14
N CYS A 775 -1.61 16.66 -8.98
CA CYS A 775 -3.06 16.76 -8.79
C CYS A 775 -3.52 18.23 -8.79
N GLN A 776 -2.81 19.07 -8.02
CA GLN A 776 -3.12 20.49 -7.83
C GLN A 776 -1.83 21.26 -7.51
N ILE A 777 -1.78 22.53 -7.89
CA ILE A 777 -0.77 23.49 -7.46
C ILE A 777 -1.49 24.77 -7.02
N ASP A 778 -1.33 25.19 -5.77
CA ASP A 778 -1.82 26.49 -5.29
C ASP A 778 -0.64 27.45 -5.12
N LEU A 779 -0.73 28.62 -5.74
CA LEU A 779 0.26 29.68 -5.60
C LEU A 779 -0.28 30.76 -4.65
N LEU A 780 0.33 30.85 -3.48
CA LEU A 780 -0.03 31.78 -2.41
C LEU A 780 0.80 33.06 -2.52
N THR A 781 0.12 34.17 -2.82
CA THR A 781 0.73 35.49 -2.77
C THR A 781 0.79 36.02 -1.34
N ALA A 782 2.00 36.43 -0.90
CA ALA A 782 2.18 37.06 0.40
C ALA A 782 1.25 38.28 0.53
N GLY A 783 0.32 38.22 1.47
CA GLY A 783 -0.71 39.24 1.62
C GLY A 783 -0.13 40.62 1.91
N GLY A 784 -0.15 41.51 0.91
CA GLY A 784 -0.03 42.95 1.16
C GLY A 784 -1.08 43.40 2.16
N ARG A 785 -0.82 44.53 2.86
CA ARG A 785 -1.56 45.06 4.03
C ARG A 785 -3.11 45.14 3.97
N SER A 786 -3.75 44.82 2.85
CA SER A 786 -5.20 44.86 2.63
C SER A 786 -5.95 43.56 2.95
N GLY A 787 -5.26 42.47 3.34
CA GLY A 787 -5.90 41.24 3.85
C GLY A 787 -6.53 40.32 2.79
N SER A 788 -6.46 40.66 1.51
CA SER A 788 -6.87 39.81 0.39
C SER A 788 -5.64 39.13 -0.22
N SER A 789 -5.29 37.93 0.27
CA SER A 789 -4.35 37.05 -0.42
C SER A 789 -5.01 36.52 -1.68
N GLN A 790 -4.48 36.85 -2.86
CA GLN A 790 -4.94 36.21 -4.10
C GLN A 790 -4.38 34.78 -4.13
N LEU A 791 -5.30 33.82 -4.05
CA LEU A 791 -5.03 32.41 -4.27
C LEU A 791 -5.21 32.11 -5.77
N VAL A 792 -4.16 31.61 -6.42
CA VAL A 792 -4.25 31.06 -7.77
C VAL A 792 -4.14 29.56 -7.67
N ARG A 793 -5.26 28.87 -7.83
CA ARG A 793 -5.33 27.40 -7.85
C ARG A 793 -5.21 26.89 -9.27
N ILE A 794 -4.32 25.93 -9.49
CA ILE A 794 -4.10 25.24 -10.76
C ILE A 794 -4.43 23.77 -10.53
N GLU A 795 -5.62 23.34 -10.94
CA GLU A 795 -6.05 21.95 -10.95
C GLU A 795 -5.47 21.26 -12.19
N ALA A 796 -4.76 20.14 -12.02
CA ALA A 796 -4.17 19.38 -13.11
C ALA A 796 -5.13 18.24 -13.51
N ASN A 797 -5.82 18.42 -14.64
CA ASN A 797 -6.81 17.45 -15.14
C ASN A 797 -6.16 16.20 -15.75
N THR A 798 -4.96 16.39 -16.32
CA THR A 798 -4.09 15.33 -16.84
C THR A 798 -2.65 15.76 -16.65
N PHE A 799 -1.77 14.86 -16.21
CA PHE A 799 -0.33 15.10 -16.16
C PHE A 799 0.40 13.82 -16.56
N ILE A 800 1.32 13.92 -17.51
CA ILE A 800 2.07 12.78 -18.07
C ILE A 800 3.56 13.09 -18.01
N ASP A 801 4.32 12.21 -17.35
CA ASP A 801 5.79 12.19 -17.40
C ASP A 801 6.23 11.55 -18.73
N GLY A 802 6.73 12.38 -19.65
CA GLY A 802 7.00 12.02 -21.03
C GLY A 802 6.10 12.73 -22.05
N TYR A 803 6.61 12.86 -23.28
CA TYR A 803 5.86 13.38 -24.42
C TYR A 803 5.16 12.23 -25.15
N MET A 804 3.83 12.17 -25.10
CA MET A 804 3.03 11.24 -25.91
C MET A 804 2.46 11.98 -27.14
N PRO A 805 3.11 11.89 -28.31
CA PRO A 805 2.61 12.49 -29.56
C PRO A 805 1.39 11.76 -30.14
N GLU A 806 0.94 10.65 -29.54
CA GLU A 806 -0.16 9.82 -30.03
C GLU A 806 -1.54 10.22 -29.50
N VAL A 807 -1.60 11.06 -28.46
CA VAL A 807 -2.85 11.74 -28.11
C VAL A 807 -3.07 12.85 -29.14
N GLU A 808 -4.12 12.74 -29.97
CA GLU A 808 -4.32 13.61 -31.13
C GLU A 808 -4.28 15.12 -30.80
N ASP A 809 -4.73 15.52 -29.60
CA ASP A 809 -4.70 16.91 -29.11
C ASP A 809 -3.28 17.43 -28.75
N PHE A 810 -2.31 16.55 -28.50
CA PHE A 810 -0.93 16.90 -28.10
C PHE A 810 0.11 16.59 -29.18
N ALA A 811 -0.28 15.96 -30.29
CA ALA A 811 0.57 15.68 -31.43
C ALA A 811 1.16 16.98 -32.03
N GLY A 812 2.46 17.21 -31.82
CA GLY A 812 3.15 18.41 -32.30
C GLY A 812 3.04 19.62 -31.36
N PHE A 813 2.54 19.45 -30.13
CA PHE A 813 2.30 20.58 -29.22
C PHE A 813 3.58 21.24 -28.69
N THR A 814 4.76 20.61 -28.73
CA THR A 814 6.02 21.23 -28.24
C THR A 814 6.68 22.18 -29.24
N ALA A 815 6.36 22.10 -30.53
CA ALA A 815 6.89 23.00 -31.55
C ALA A 815 5.95 24.20 -31.77
N GLN A 816 6.48 25.30 -32.32
CA GLN A 816 5.64 26.30 -32.99
C GLN A 816 4.95 25.60 -34.18
N PRO A 817 3.60 25.61 -34.28
CA PRO A 817 2.91 25.04 -35.43
C PRO A 817 3.34 25.69 -36.75
N GLU A 818 3.45 24.92 -37.82
CA GLU A 818 3.88 25.43 -39.13
C GLU A 818 2.85 26.39 -39.76
N ASP A 819 1.58 26.36 -39.34
CA ASP A 819 0.51 27.30 -39.75
C ASP A 819 0.61 28.70 -39.10
N TRP A 820 1.50 28.88 -38.12
CA TRP A 820 1.63 30.13 -37.41
C TRP A 820 2.37 31.19 -38.23
N GLU A 821 1.63 31.89 -39.09
CA GLU A 821 2.02 33.14 -39.77
C GLU A 821 2.21 34.28 -38.74
N CYS A 822 3.28 34.21 -37.96
CA CYS A 822 3.62 35.23 -36.95
C CYS A 822 4.44 36.36 -37.57
N ASP A 823 4.01 37.60 -37.34
CA ASP A 823 4.79 38.78 -37.69
C ASP A 823 6.11 38.79 -36.90
N SER A 824 7.22 39.08 -37.58
CA SER A 824 8.53 39.36 -36.96
C SER A 824 8.83 40.87 -36.90
N SER A 825 7.82 41.72 -37.11
CA SER A 825 7.99 43.18 -37.23
C SER A 825 8.16 43.86 -35.88
N THR A 826 9.23 44.66 -35.76
CA THR A 826 9.64 45.36 -34.54
C THR A 826 9.01 46.74 -34.34
N ASP A 827 8.20 47.22 -35.28
CA ASP A 827 7.85 48.66 -35.35
C ASP A 827 6.75 49.09 -34.38
N SER A 828 5.97 48.16 -33.81
CA SER A 828 5.02 48.41 -32.70
C SER A 828 4.63 47.10 -32.00
N PRO A 829 5.57 46.44 -31.30
CA PRO A 829 5.30 45.13 -30.73
C PRO A 829 4.43 45.28 -29.47
N TRP A 830 3.30 44.58 -29.51
CA TRP A 830 2.35 44.42 -28.40
C TRP A 830 2.82 43.35 -27.40
N VAL A 831 3.94 42.68 -27.68
CA VAL A 831 4.72 41.88 -26.73
C VAL A 831 6.08 42.54 -26.57
N ARG A 832 6.55 42.75 -25.33
CA ARG A 832 7.87 43.32 -25.05
C ARG A 832 8.60 42.49 -24.01
N LEU A 833 9.89 42.26 -24.18
CA LEU A 833 10.74 41.63 -23.17
C LEU A 833 11.46 42.74 -22.39
N ARG A 834 11.32 42.75 -21.06
CA ARG A 834 12.00 43.72 -20.17
C ARG A 834 13.17 43.06 -19.42
N ALA A 835 14.30 43.76 -19.35
CA ALA A 835 15.49 43.28 -18.66
C ALA A 835 15.37 43.31 -17.11
N ASP A 836 14.56 44.22 -16.56
CA ASP A 836 14.71 44.70 -15.17
C ASP A 836 13.55 44.32 -14.21
N SER A 837 12.80 43.24 -14.44
CA SER A 837 11.59 42.98 -13.62
C SER A 837 11.18 41.52 -13.42
N ALA A 838 11.16 41.08 -12.16
CA ALA A 838 10.67 39.77 -11.71
C ALA A 838 9.14 39.71 -11.48
N GLU A 839 8.37 40.74 -11.85
CA GLU A 839 6.95 40.88 -11.49
C GLU A 839 5.96 41.15 -12.64
N MET A 840 6.40 41.30 -13.90
CA MET A 840 5.56 42.03 -14.87
C MET A 840 4.48 41.25 -15.63
N LEU A 841 4.60 39.93 -15.87
CA LEU A 841 3.48 39.18 -16.48
C LEU A 841 2.18 39.29 -15.67
N VAL A 842 2.28 39.50 -14.35
CA VAL A 842 1.15 39.65 -13.42
C VAL A 842 0.32 40.92 -13.68
N ARG A 843 0.86 41.94 -14.38
CA ARG A 843 0.25 43.28 -14.51
C ARG A 843 -0.36 43.59 -15.88
N SER A 844 -0.69 42.57 -16.69
CA SER A 844 -1.43 42.79 -17.94
C SER A 844 -2.91 43.07 -17.69
N ASP A 845 -3.52 43.95 -18.49
CA ASP A 845 -4.97 44.16 -18.55
C ASP A 845 -5.74 42.93 -19.09
N ILE A 846 -5.03 41.95 -19.65
CA ILE A 846 -5.57 40.67 -20.11
C ILE A 846 -5.42 39.64 -18.98
N GLN A 847 -6.52 39.20 -18.39
CA GLN A 847 -6.54 38.25 -17.27
C GLN A 847 -5.88 36.90 -17.62
N GLU A 848 -5.98 36.49 -18.88
CA GLU A 848 -5.39 35.27 -19.40
C GLU A 848 -3.86 35.36 -19.49
N VAL A 849 -3.31 36.54 -19.79
CA VAL A 849 -1.85 36.79 -19.75
C VAL A 849 -1.31 36.67 -18.33
N SER A 850 -1.97 37.30 -17.35
CA SER A 850 -1.53 37.23 -15.95
C SER A 850 -1.59 35.80 -15.43
N THR A 851 -2.60 35.04 -15.84
CA THR A 851 -2.77 33.62 -15.51
C THR A 851 -1.68 32.74 -16.10
N VAL A 852 -1.34 32.89 -17.39
CA VAL A 852 -0.19 32.17 -17.99
C VAL A 852 1.11 32.53 -17.27
N GLY A 853 1.26 33.77 -16.80
CA GLY A 853 2.36 34.18 -15.93
C GLY A 853 2.42 33.42 -14.61
N ARG A 854 1.29 33.26 -13.92
CA ARG A 854 1.20 32.50 -12.65
C ARG A 854 1.43 31.00 -12.84
N VAL A 855 0.91 30.41 -13.91
CA VAL A 855 1.20 29.01 -14.27
C VAL A 855 2.69 28.85 -14.58
N SER A 856 3.29 29.79 -15.33
CA SER A 856 4.73 29.78 -15.62
C SER A 856 5.57 29.92 -14.33
N GLU A 857 5.20 30.84 -13.44
CA GLU A 857 5.84 31.03 -12.13
C GLU A 857 5.84 29.73 -11.31
N ALA A 858 4.68 29.08 -11.17
CA ALA A 858 4.53 27.84 -10.43
C ALA A 858 5.34 26.67 -11.03
N LEU A 859 5.25 26.45 -12.35
CA LEU A 859 6.03 25.42 -13.04
C LEU A 859 7.53 25.71 -13.05
N GLY A 860 7.92 26.98 -12.95
CA GLY A 860 9.28 27.44 -12.72
C GLY A 860 9.81 27.09 -11.34
N MET A 861 9.04 27.37 -10.29
CA MET A 861 9.39 27.02 -8.90
C MET A 861 9.54 25.51 -8.69
N LEU A 862 8.78 24.70 -9.43
CA LEU A 862 8.87 23.24 -9.43
C LEU A 862 10.01 22.67 -10.32
N GLY A 863 10.76 23.52 -11.03
CA GLY A 863 11.82 23.09 -11.94
C GLY A 863 11.34 22.40 -13.23
N ILE A 864 10.03 22.38 -13.49
CA ILE A 864 9.42 21.82 -14.71
C ILE A 864 9.77 22.69 -15.92
N LEU A 865 9.95 24.00 -15.73
CA LEU A 865 10.45 24.91 -16.76
C LEU A 865 11.98 25.06 -16.71
N PRO A 866 12.68 25.06 -17.86
CA PRO A 866 14.04 25.56 -17.94
C PRO A 866 14.13 27.01 -17.42
N SER A 867 15.13 27.33 -16.60
CA SER A 867 15.30 28.67 -16.01
C SER A 867 15.31 29.80 -17.05
N GLN A 868 15.89 29.54 -18.22
CA GLN A 868 15.92 30.47 -19.36
C GLN A 868 14.51 30.70 -19.95
N ALA A 869 13.71 29.64 -20.11
CA ALA A 869 12.32 29.75 -20.56
C ALA A 869 11.48 30.52 -19.54
N LEU A 870 11.65 30.24 -18.24
CA LEU A 870 10.97 30.96 -17.17
C LEU A 870 11.30 32.46 -17.18
N ALA A 871 12.57 32.84 -17.32
CA ALA A 871 12.98 34.24 -17.40
C ALA A 871 12.37 34.95 -18.63
N VAL A 872 12.34 34.28 -19.79
CA VAL A 872 11.70 34.79 -21.01
C VAL A 872 10.20 35.01 -20.80
N LEU A 873 9.51 34.08 -20.14
CA LEU A 873 8.09 34.23 -19.84
C LEU A 873 7.85 35.39 -18.86
N LEU A 874 8.46 35.37 -17.67
CA LEU A 874 8.21 36.38 -16.63
C LEU A 874 8.56 37.82 -17.05
N SER A 875 9.48 37.98 -18.02
CA SER A 875 9.85 39.28 -18.61
C SER A 875 8.93 39.76 -19.73
N ALA A 876 8.00 38.92 -20.22
CA ALA A 876 7.10 39.25 -21.33
C ALA A 876 5.93 40.13 -20.87
N GLU A 877 5.92 41.37 -21.33
CA GLU A 877 4.80 42.31 -21.20
C GLU A 877 3.91 42.19 -22.45
N ILE A 878 2.73 41.58 -22.30
CA ILE A 878 1.75 41.43 -23.39
C ILE A 878 0.62 42.44 -23.16
N ALA A 879 0.50 43.39 -24.09
CA ALA A 879 -0.55 44.40 -24.11
C ALA A 879 -1.68 44.01 -25.08
N PRO A 880 -2.92 44.50 -24.85
CA PRO A 880 -4.00 44.35 -25.83
C PRO A 880 -3.60 44.89 -27.20
N PRO A 881 -3.82 44.14 -28.30
CA PRO A 881 -3.49 44.63 -29.63
C PRO A 881 -4.31 45.87 -29.97
N LEU A 882 -3.63 47.02 -30.07
CA LEU A 882 -4.22 48.34 -30.36
C LEU A 882 -5.21 48.25 -31.53
N GLY A 883 -6.48 48.54 -31.24
CA GLY A 883 -7.61 48.34 -32.15
C GLY A 883 -8.94 48.10 -31.44
N ALA A 884 -8.93 47.54 -30.22
CA ALA A 884 -10.11 47.57 -29.35
C ALA A 884 -10.34 49.01 -28.85
N PRO A 885 -11.54 49.61 -29.03
CA PRO A 885 -11.84 50.90 -28.41
C PRO A 885 -11.85 50.72 -26.89
N PRO A 886 -11.27 51.65 -26.10
CA PRO A 886 -11.28 51.54 -24.65
C PRO A 886 -12.74 51.52 -24.16
N GLN A 887 -13.12 50.44 -23.47
CA GLN A 887 -14.37 50.43 -22.72
C GLN A 887 -14.22 51.45 -21.58
N GLY A 888 -15.07 52.49 -21.60
CA GLY A 888 -14.83 53.69 -20.81
C GLY A 888 -14.87 53.45 -19.31
N SER A 889 -13.70 53.57 -18.66
CA SER A 889 -13.57 53.91 -17.25
C SER A 889 -13.25 55.40 -17.13
N GLU A 890 -14.06 56.13 -16.35
CA GLU A 890 -13.84 57.57 -16.10
C GLU A 890 -12.56 57.83 -15.29
N ASP A 891 -12.01 59.03 -15.43
CA ASP A 891 -10.72 59.45 -14.88
C ASP A 891 -10.61 59.26 -13.35
N GLN A 892 -9.58 58.51 -12.92
CA GLN A 892 -9.03 58.61 -11.57
C GLN A 892 -7.51 58.87 -11.62
N GLU A 893 -7.13 60.12 -11.38
CA GLU A 893 -5.73 60.47 -11.10
C GLU A 893 -5.27 59.83 -9.79
N THR A 894 -4.20 59.04 -9.82
CA THR A 894 -3.45 58.63 -8.62
C THR A 894 -1.97 58.96 -8.73
N PRO A 895 -1.38 59.70 -7.77
CA PRO A 895 0.05 60.00 -7.75
C PRO A 895 0.83 58.99 -6.89
N SER A 896 1.53 58.03 -7.50
CA SER A 896 2.38 57.06 -6.79
C SER A 896 3.89 57.31 -7.01
N LYS A 897 4.48 58.18 -6.19
CA LYS A 897 5.94 58.17 -5.98
C LYS A 897 6.30 57.10 -4.95
N GLN A 898 6.59 55.88 -5.40
CA GLN A 898 7.22 54.88 -4.54
C GLN A 898 8.71 55.19 -4.36
N ARG A 899 9.19 55.05 -3.11
CA ARG A 899 10.62 55.12 -2.77
C ARG A 899 11.24 53.74 -3.00
N THR A 900 12.43 53.72 -3.60
CA THR A 900 13.31 52.56 -3.62
C THR A 900 13.89 52.29 -2.22
N PHE A 901 14.09 51.02 -1.88
CA PHE A 901 14.86 50.63 -0.70
C PHE A 901 16.37 50.79 -0.97
N GLU A 902 17.13 51.19 0.04
CA GLU A 902 18.59 51.30 -0.01
C GLU A 902 19.23 50.18 0.83
N ASP A 903 20.23 49.49 0.27
CA ASP A 903 21.00 48.47 0.98
C ASP A 903 21.75 49.06 2.18
N VAL A 904 21.83 48.29 3.27
CA VAL A 904 22.41 48.74 4.54
C VAL A 904 23.77 48.09 4.76
N THR A 905 24.84 48.88 4.66
CA THR A 905 26.19 48.48 5.08
C THR A 905 26.59 49.10 6.43
N LEU A 906 27.41 48.37 7.20
CA LEU A 906 27.98 48.81 8.47
C LEU A 906 29.48 49.08 8.28
N ALA A 907 29.94 50.28 8.64
CA ALA A 907 31.35 50.67 8.50
C ALA A 907 32.06 50.77 9.86
N PRO A 908 33.30 50.24 10.01
CA PRO A 908 34.05 50.35 11.25
C PRO A 908 34.46 51.80 11.54
N LYS A 909 34.13 52.29 12.73
CA LYS A 909 34.53 53.61 13.24
C LYS A 909 35.36 53.50 14.51
N SER A 910 36.49 54.21 14.51
CA SER A 910 37.45 54.25 15.61
C SER A 910 37.86 55.69 15.91
N PRO A 911 37.90 56.12 17.20
CA PRO A 911 37.57 55.35 18.39
C PRO A 911 36.05 55.15 18.56
N GLY A 912 35.64 53.97 19.00
CA GLY A 912 34.23 53.68 19.33
C GLY A 912 33.73 54.42 20.58
N PRO A 913 32.40 54.55 20.75
CA PRO A 913 31.79 55.19 21.92
C PRO A 913 32.26 54.61 23.26
N SER A 914 32.29 55.44 24.29
CA SER A 914 32.81 55.07 25.62
C SER A 914 32.09 53.86 26.24
N CYS A 915 30.81 53.64 25.93
CA CYS A 915 30.06 52.51 26.42
C CYS A 915 30.45 51.16 25.79
N CYS A 916 31.08 51.15 24.60
CA CYS A 916 31.71 49.93 24.06
C CYS A 916 32.88 49.45 24.94
N LYS A 917 33.60 50.36 25.63
CA LYS A 917 34.71 49.99 26.54
C LYS A 917 34.24 49.41 27.87
N THR A 918 33.01 49.68 28.31
CA THR A 918 32.50 49.22 29.62
C THR A 918 31.59 48.00 29.53
N LYS A 919 30.96 47.73 28.37
CA LYS A 919 30.14 46.53 28.14
C LYS A 919 30.68 45.54 27.10
N GLY A 920 31.67 45.92 26.30
CA GLY A 920 32.21 45.04 25.26
C GLY A 920 33.33 44.14 25.77
N LEU A 921 33.02 42.89 26.15
CA LEU A 921 33.84 41.69 25.88
C LEU A 921 33.16 40.40 26.37
N GLN A 922 33.26 39.35 25.54
CA GLN A 922 32.74 37.98 25.68
C GLN A 922 31.23 37.77 25.51
N ALA A 923 30.88 37.07 24.43
CA ALA A 923 29.73 36.17 24.42
C ALA A 923 30.00 35.06 25.45
N HIS A 924 29.27 35.08 26.56
CA HIS A 924 29.27 33.98 27.52
C HIS A 924 28.44 32.82 26.93
N PRO A 925 28.80 31.54 27.12
CA PRO A 925 28.05 30.39 26.59
C PRO A 925 26.61 30.22 27.16
N GLU A 926 26.13 31.19 27.93
CA GLU A 926 24.81 31.24 28.57
C GLU A 926 23.88 32.30 27.92
N GLY A 927 24.20 32.81 26.73
CA GLY A 927 23.25 33.56 25.89
C GLY A 927 23.13 35.06 26.16
N LEU A 928 24.25 35.78 26.31
CA LEU A 928 24.26 37.25 26.36
C LEU A 928 24.43 37.86 24.96
N ALA A 929 23.48 38.72 24.57
CA ALA A 929 23.45 39.36 23.26
C ALA A 929 24.28 40.67 23.22
N TRP A 930 24.77 41.01 22.03
CA TRP A 930 25.65 42.17 21.81
C TRP A 930 24.92 43.50 22.06
N PRO A 931 25.56 44.49 22.75
CA PRO A 931 24.93 45.78 23.01
C PRO A 931 24.79 46.59 21.71
N ILE A 932 23.57 47.04 21.45
CA ILE A 932 23.25 47.98 20.37
C ILE A 932 23.60 49.39 20.86
N VAL A 933 24.29 50.18 20.05
CA VAL A 933 24.58 51.59 20.35
C VAL A 933 23.65 52.47 19.54
N GLU A 934 22.95 53.36 20.23
CA GLU A 934 22.01 54.31 19.65
C GLU A 934 22.54 55.73 19.87
N ARG A 935 22.58 56.53 18.80
CA ARG A 935 22.92 57.96 18.87
C ARG A 935 21.64 58.80 18.84
N TYR A 936 21.39 59.55 19.91
CA TYR A 936 20.31 60.54 20.01
C TYR A 936 20.94 61.89 20.32
N ASP A 937 20.63 62.92 19.52
CA ASP A 937 21.13 64.30 19.65
C ASP A 937 22.65 64.46 19.87
N GLY A 938 23.43 63.52 19.33
CA GLY A 938 24.90 63.49 19.43
C GLY A 938 25.46 62.75 20.65
N GLU A 939 24.63 62.34 21.61
CA GLU A 939 25.03 61.42 22.68
C GLU A 939 24.82 59.95 22.26
N TYR A 940 25.75 59.08 22.67
CA TYR A 940 25.68 57.64 22.43
C TYR A 940 25.20 56.91 23.68
N SER A 941 24.10 56.17 23.57
CA SER A 941 23.64 55.25 24.62
C SER A 941 23.82 53.80 24.16
N CYS A 942 24.29 52.91 25.05
CA CYS A 942 24.35 51.48 24.77
C CYS A 942 23.11 50.79 25.37
N VAL A 943 22.25 50.25 24.52
CA VAL A 943 21.04 49.49 24.88
C VAL A 943 21.34 48.00 24.71
N GLY A 944 21.36 47.26 25.82
CA GLY A 944 21.65 45.82 25.84
C GLY A 944 22.41 45.37 27.09
N GLY A 945 22.46 44.06 27.30
CA GLY A 945 23.02 43.41 28.49
C GLY A 945 22.06 42.44 29.20
N ASP A 946 20.82 42.32 28.74
CA ASP A 946 19.86 41.30 29.19
C ASP A 946 19.99 40.02 28.35
N ILE A 947 19.60 38.88 28.92
CA ILE A 947 19.52 37.60 28.20
C ILE A 947 18.38 37.71 27.17
N LEU A 948 18.74 37.66 25.89
CA LEU A 948 17.80 37.66 24.76
C LEU A 948 18.17 36.49 23.85
N SER A 949 17.18 35.79 23.32
CA SER A 949 17.45 34.83 22.24
C SER A 949 17.90 35.58 20.98
N GLU A 950 18.62 34.88 20.10
CA GLU A 950 19.07 35.43 18.81
C GLU A 950 17.90 36.04 18.01
N GLN A 951 16.76 35.35 17.97
CA GLN A 951 15.53 35.84 17.34
C GLN A 951 15.01 37.14 17.98
N GLN A 952 14.95 37.22 19.31
CA GLN A 952 14.51 38.44 20.03
C GLN A 952 15.47 39.62 19.85
N TRP A 953 16.76 39.35 19.65
CA TRP A 953 17.76 40.36 19.33
C TRP A 953 17.58 40.87 17.89
N ILE A 954 17.38 39.97 16.91
CA ILE A 954 17.08 40.31 15.50
C ILE A 954 15.77 41.14 15.42
N GLU A 955 14.72 40.74 16.12
CA GLU A 955 13.45 41.47 16.17
C GLU A 955 13.59 42.87 16.78
N LYS A 956 14.30 43.01 17.90
CA LYS A 956 14.58 44.33 18.49
C LYS A 956 15.43 45.21 17.57
N LEU A 957 16.40 44.62 16.87
CA LEU A 957 17.23 45.35 15.92
C LEU A 957 16.40 45.83 14.72
N SER A 958 15.56 44.98 14.13
CA SER A 958 14.72 45.33 12.97
C SER A 958 13.68 46.40 13.30
N GLN A 959 13.09 46.36 14.50
CA GLN A 959 12.17 47.37 15.00
C GLN A 959 12.83 48.75 15.17
N ARG A 960 14.11 48.80 15.58
CA ARG A 960 14.81 50.07 15.85
C ARG A 960 15.54 50.69 14.65
N ILE A 961 15.83 49.90 13.61
CA ILE A 961 16.41 50.39 12.35
C ILE A 961 15.47 51.35 11.58
N HIS A 962 14.18 51.41 11.95
CA HIS A 962 13.12 52.13 11.23
C HIS A 962 12.66 53.47 11.86
N VAL A 963 13.37 54.03 12.85
CA VAL A 963 13.00 55.34 13.44
C VAL A 963 13.43 56.50 12.52
N PRO A 964 12.54 57.40 12.07
CA PRO A 964 12.91 58.53 11.20
C PRO A 964 13.58 59.66 12.00
N GLY A 965 14.86 59.92 11.74
CA GLY A 965 15.65 61.01 12.35
C GLY A 965 17.16 60.80 12.14
N ASP A 966 18.01 61.68 12.69
CA ASP A 966 19.49 61.56 12.68
C ASP A 966 20.01 60.47 13.65
N HIS A 967 19.28 59.35 13.73
CA HIS A 967 19.54 58.24 14.63
C HIS A 967 20.51 57.25 14.00
N ALA A 968 21.77 57.34 14.39
CA ALA A 968 22.75 56.32 14.05
C ALA A 968 22.60 55.12 14.99
N VAL A 969 22.41 53.94 14.41
CA VAL A 969 22.48 52.65 15.10
C VAL A 969 23.81 51.99 14.74
N GLY A 970 24.51 51.45 15.73
CA GLY A 970 25.77 50.75 15.55
C GLY A 970 25.99 49.61 16.54
N LEU A 971 27.02 48.81 16.31
CA LEU A 971 27.34 47.60 17.07
C LEU A 971 28.76 47.68 17.65
N CYS A 972 28.92 47.33 18.93
CA CYS A 972 30.23 47.14 19.53
C CYS A 972 30.68 45.68 19.30
N LEU A 973 31.51 45.42 18.28
CA LEU A 973 32.12 44.10 18.06
C LEU A 973 33.52 44.02 18.70
N LEU A 974 34.09 42.82 18.78
CA LEU A 974 35.48 42.62 19.25
C LEU A 974 36.51 43.40 18.43
N GLU A 975 36.21 43.61 17.14
CA GLU A 975 37.08 44.22 16.14
C GLU A 975 36.96 45.75 16.09
N GLY A 976 35.94 46.33 16.72
CA GLY A 976 35.67 47.76 16.71
C GLY A 976 34.20 48.12 16.92
N TYR A 977 33.91 49.42 16.90
CA TYR A 977 32.54 49.91 16.78
C TYR A 977 32.19 50.03 15.30
N PHE A 978 31.00 49.58 14.90
CA PHE A 978 30.52 49.64 13.52
C PHE A 978 29.24 50.48 13.47
N GLU A 979 29.25 51.59 12.74
CA GLU A 979 28.10 52.50 12.57
C GLU A 979 27.49 52.29 11.18
N ARG A 980 26.16 52.40 11.04
CA ARG A 980 25.51 52.39 9.73
C ARG A 980 26.03 53.56 8.88
N GLU A 981 26.58 53.25 7.71
CA GLU A 981 27.08 54.25 6.76
C GLU A 981 26.45 54.02 5.39
N ILE A 982 25.73 55.03 4.89
CA ILE A 982 25.04 54.96 3.60
C ILE A 982 26.07 55.21 2.50
N LEU A 983 26.61 54.13 1.93
CA LEU A 983 27.60 54.18 0.84
C LEU A 983 26.98 53.74 -0.48
N PRO A 984 27.07 54.54 -1.55
CA PRO A 984 26.56 54.16 -2.86
C PRO A 984 27.54 53.22 -3.59
N GLY A 985 27.21 51.92 -3.60
CA GLY A 985 27.67 50.95 -4.61
C GLY A 985 29.08 50.37 -4.46
N ALA A 986 29.19 49.22 -3.79
CA ALA A 986 30.23 48.22 -4.06
C ALA A 986 29.82 46.84 -3.50
N THR A 987 30.05 45.77 -4.27
CA THR A 987 29.82 44.37 -3.83
C THR A 987 31.11 43.57 -4.00
N ILE A 988 31.48 42.78 -2.99
CA ILE A 988 32.58 41.81 -3.06
C ILE A 988 32.09 40.49 -2.43
N HIS A 989 32.20 39.38 -3.16
CA HIS A 989 31.95 38.03 -2.64
C HIS A 989 33.24 37.19 -2.62
N PRO A 990 33.53 36.48 -1.51
CA PRO A 990 34.58 35.48 -1.48
C PRO A 990 34.06 34.12 -1.99
N GLN A 991 34.75 33.52 -2.96
CA GLN A 991 34.50 32.13 -3.37
C GLN A 991 35.06 31.15 -2.34
N TRP A 992 34.24 30.17 -1.95
CA TRP A 992 34.69 28.90 -1.41
C TRP A 992 34.21 27.79 -2.35
N VAL A 993 35.13 26.94 -2.80
CA VAL A 993 34.83 25.80 -3.68
C VAL A 993 34.79 24.54 -2.82
N ASN A 994 33.61 23.91 -2.75
CA ASN A 994 33.42 22.54 -2.28
C ASN A 994 33.04 21.70 -3.50
N ASP A 995 33.97 20.86 -3.98
CA ASP A 995 33.69 19.94 -5.09
C ASP A 995 32.91 18.72 -4.58
N ASP A 996 31.67 18.58 -5.07
CA ASP A 996 30.79 17.43 -4.80
C ASP A 996 31.25 16.17 -5.58
N ILE A 997 31.13 15.00 -4.97
CA ILE A 997 31.37 13.70 -5.61
C ILE A 997 30.33 13.39 -6.71
N LEU A 998 29.20 14.10 -6.74
CA LEU A 998 28.21 14.04 -7.83
C LEU A 998 28.44 15.08 -8.93
N SER A 999 29.56 15.83 -8.89
CA SER A 999 29.89 16.84 -9.89
C SER A 999 30.01 16.23 -11.31
N PRO A 1000 29.45 16.86 -12.36
CA PRO A 1000 29.61 16.43 -13.75
C PRO A 1000 31.06 16.49 -14.25
N ILE A 1001 31.99 17.00 -13.45
CA ILE A 1001 33.44 17.03 -13.70
C ILE A 1001 34.10 15.68 -13.34
N LEU A 1002 33.46 14.84 -12.51
CA LEU A 1002 34.03 13.59 -12.00
C LEU A 1002 34.05 12.47 -13.07
N LYS A 1003 35.04 12.49 -13.95
CA LYS A 1003 35.20 11.49 -15.02
C LYS A 1003 35.49 10.07 -14.53
N HIS A 1004 36.28 9.96 -13.47
CA HIS A 1004 36.75 8.68 -12.92
C HIS A 1004 36.75 8.75 -11.39
N PHE A 1005 36.36 7.65 -10.73
CA PHE A 1005 36.55 7.52 -9.28
C PHE A 1005 36.89 6.07 -8.89
N THR A 1006 37.48 5.92 -7.71
CA THR A 1006 37.87 4.62 -7.15
C THR A 1006 37.77 4.68 -5.64
N PHE A 1007 37.16 3.67 -5.03
CA PHE A 1007 37.15 3.50 -3.58
C PHE A 1007 37.29 2.02 -3.22
N THR A 1008 37.88 1.76 -2.06
CA THR A 1008 37.87 0.45 -1.42
C THR A 1008 36.79 0.40 -0.35
N PHE A 1009 36.26 -0.79 -0.09
CA PHE A 1009 35.27 -1.01 0.96
C PHE A 1009 35.67 -2.20 1.83
N GLU A 1010 35.20 -2.19 3.07
CA GLU A 1010 35.31 -3.28 4.01
C GLU A 1010 33.92 -3.63 4.54
N SER A 1011 33.66 -4.91 4.73
CA SER A 1011 32.42 -5.49 5.22
C SER A 1011 32.73 -6.55 6.26
N THR A 1012 31.83 -6.72 7.23
CA THR A 1012 31.92 -7.81 8.20
C THR A 1012 30.59 -8.54 8.28
N PHE A 1013 30.62 -9.88 8.25
CA PHE A 1013 29.43 -10.72 8.35
C PHE A 1013 29.37 -11.41 9.73
N PRO A 1014 28.19 -11.48 10.39
CA PRO A 1014 26.89 -10.96 9.95
C PRO A 1014 26.85 -9.43 9.84
N LEU A 1015 26.22 -8.94 8.77
CA LEU A 1015 25.96 -7.51 8.53
C LEU A 1015 24.84 -7.03 9.47
N GLY A 1016 25.21 -6.90 10.74
CA GLY A 1016 24.30 -6.65 11.86
C GLY A 1016 24.74 -7.47 13.07
N GLY A 1017 24.92 -6.78 14.20
CA GLY A 1017 25.18 -7.46 15.46
C GLY A 1017 23.96 -8.28 15.87
N TYR A 1018 24.06 -9.61 15.79
CA TYR A 1018 23.15 -10.48 16.54
C TYR A 1018 23.28 -10.12 18.02
N PRO A 1019 22.20 -9.76 18.72
CA PRO A 1019 22.25 -9.64 20.18
C PRO A 1019 22.59 -11.01 20.77
N GLU A 1020 23.40 -11.03 21.83
CA GLU A 1020 23.72 -12.25 22.59
C GLU A 1020 22.46 -12.80 23.28
N GLY A 1021 21.62 -13.55 22.55
CA GLY A 1021 20.30 -13.89 23.07
C GLY A 1021 19.49 -14.90 22.24
N LYS A 1022 19.72 -16.19 22.52
CA LYS A 1022 18.85 -17.34 22.22
C LYS A 1022 18.74 -17.78 20.74
N VAL A 1023 19.44 -18.87 20.43
CA VAL A 1023 19.11 -19.79 19.32
C VAL A 1023 18.26 -20.94 19.87
N ALA A 1024 17.35 -21.47 19.05
CA ALA A 1024 16.19 -22.28 19.44
C ALA A 1024 16.45 -23.71 20.01
N ASN A 1025 17.67 -24.07 20.45
CA ASN A 1025 17.99 -25.45 20.85
C ASN A 1025 18.89 -25.59 22.11
N GLY A 1026 18.73 -24.70 23.09
CA GLY A 1026 19.13 -24.94 24.49
C GLY A 1026 20.64 -25.05 24.83
N GLN A 1027 21.53 -25.24 23.86
CA GLN A 1027 22.97 -25.28 24.08
C GLN A 1027 23.57 -23.88 24.20
N LYS A 1028 24.18 -23.58 25.35
CA LYS A 1028 25.01 -22.39 25.55
C LYS A 1028 26.37 -22.60 24.86
N PHE A 1029 26.57 -21.96 23.72
CA PHE A 1029 27.93 -21.79 23.16
C PHE A 1029 28.72 -20.81 24.03
N THR A 1030 29.96 -21.17 24.38
CA THR A 1030 30.87 -20.32 25.13
C THR A 1030 31.57 -19.32 24.20
N GLY A 1031 31.76 -18.08 24.68
CA GLY A 1031 32.11 -16.91 23.85
C GLY A 1031 33.48 -16.90 23.14
N GLU A 1032 34.23 -18.01 23.11
CA GLU A 1032 35.48 -18.11 22.36
C GLU A 1032 35.25 -18.45 20.88
N THR A 1033 34.14 -19.12 20.52
CA THR A 1033 33.86 -19.49 19.11
C THR A 1033 33.37 -18.31 18.26
N TYR A 1034 32.88 -17.23 18.87
CA TYR A 1034 32.31 -16.06 18.18
C TYR A 1034 33.34 -15.00 17.72
N ARG A 1035 34.64 -15.22 17.95
CA ARG A 1035 35.68 -14.21 17.64
C ARG A 1035 36.18 -14.19 16.19
N LYS A 1036 35.83 -15.17 15.35
CA LYS A 1036 36.11 -15.14 13.91
C LYS A 1036 34.93 -14.50 13.16
N ARG A 1037 34.88 -13.17 13.14
CA ARG A 1037 33.98 -12.42 12.23
C ARG A 1037 34.49 -12.59 10.81
N HIS A 1038 33.63 -12.99 9.88
CA HIS A 1038 34.01 -13.09 8.47
C HIS A 1038 34.22 -11.67 7.93
N ARG A 1039 35.45 -11.35 7.52
CA ARG A 1039 35.84 -10.05 6.97
C ARG A 1039 35.85 -10.16 5.45
N GLY A 1040 35.21 -9.20 4.79
CA GLY A 1040 35.23 -9.04 3.34
C GLY A 1040 35.81 -7.67 2.99
N GLU A 1041 36.75 -7.63 2.06
CA GLU A 1041 37.33 -6.42 1.48
C GLU A 1041 36.95 -6.32 0.00
N GLY A 1042 36.99 -5.12 -0.57
CA GLY A 1042 36.68 -4.95 -1.99
C GLY A 1042 37.10 -3.59 -2.54
N GLU A 1043 36.97 -3.47 -3.85
CA GLU A 1043 37.35 -2.29 -4.63
C GLU A 1043 36.31 -2.02 -5.71
N VAL A 1044 35.94 -0.76 -5.89
CA VAL A 1044 35.11 -0.27 -6.99
C VAL A 1044 35.91 0.76 -7.77
N ARG A 1045 36.00 0.61 -9.09
CA ARG A 1045 36.54 1.62 -10.01
C ARG A 1045 35.51 1.93 -11.09
N VAL A 1046 35.25 3.21 -11.33
CA VAL A 1046 34.30 3.68 -12.33
C VAL A 1046 34.99 4.67 -13.27
N ASP A 1047 34.88 4.43 -14.58
CA ASP A 1047 35.30 5.32 -15.67
C ASP A 1047 34.03 5.65 -16.47
N LEU A 1048 33.39 6.78 -16.13
CA LEU A 1048 32.12 7.19 -16.75
C LEU A 1048 32.31 7.58 -18.22
N GLU A 1049 33.44 8.22 -18.54
CA GLU A 1049 33.79 8.64 -19.91
C GLU A 1049 33.88 7.45 -20.88
N ARG A 1050 34.37 6.29 -20.41
CA ARG A 1050 34.44 5.05 -21.21
C ARG A 1050 33.37 4.01 -20.87
N ARG A 1051 32.41 4.36 -20.00
CA ARG A 1051 31.33 3.47 -19.51
C ARG A 1051 31.85 2.14 -18.95
N ARG A 1052 32.86 2.20 -18.08
CA ARG A 1052 33.50 1.01 -17.47
C ARG A 1052 33.30 0.98 -15.97
N LEU A 1053 33.02 -0.22 -15.46
CA LEU A 1053 32.95 -0.53 -14.04
C LEU A 1053 33.82 -1.75 -13.76
N TYR A 1054 34.66 -1.65 -12.74
CA TYR A 1054 35.37 -2.77 -12.14
C TYR A 1054 34.93 -2.88 -10.69
N LEU A 1055 34.44 -4.05 -10.29
CA LEU A 1055 34.08 -4.37 -8.92
C LEU A 1055 34.83 -5.65 -8.52
N MET A 1056 35.58 -5.59 -7.43
CA MET A 1056 36.22 -6.75 -6.82
C MET A 1056 35.74 -6.88 -5.38
N SER A 1057 35.45 -8.10 -4.93
CA SER A 1057 35.29 -8.43 -3.52
C SER A 1057 36.07 -9.71 -3.19
N ARG A 1058 36.62 -9.75 -1.98
CA ARG A 1058 37.36 -10.88 -1.42
C ARG A 1058 36.93 -11.07 0.02
N THR A 1059 36.79 -12.30 0.45
CA THR A 1059 36.58 -12.63 1.87
C THR A 1059 37.42 -13.84 2.24
N GLU A 1060 37.96 -13.80 3.46
CA GLU A 1060 38.76 -14.90 4.02
C GLU A 1060 37.98 -15.61 5.14
N GLU A 1061 38.29 -16.89 5.33
CA GLU A 1061 37.64 -17.78 6.27
C GLU A 1061 36.12 -17.93 6.06
N PHE A 1062 35.64 -17.83 4.81
CA PHE A 1062 34.21 -17.85 4.47
C PHE A 1062 33.46 -19.07 5.05
N SER A 1063 34.07 -20.25 5.03
CA SER A 1063 33.58 -21.42 5.77
C SER A 1063 34.71 -22.42 6.05
N GLN A 1064 34.44 -23.47 6.84
CA GLN A 1064 35.41 -24.56 7.05
C GLN A 1064 35.78 -25.32 5.75
N GLY A 1065 34.94 -25.25 4.71
CA GLY A 1065 35.22 -25.82 3.39
C GLY A 1065 35.85 -24.83 2.39
N ILE A 1066 35.72 -23.52 2.65
CA ILE A 1066 36.09 -22.43 1.74
C ILE A 1066 36.96 -21.42 2.50
N GLN A 1067 38.28 -21.51 2.32
CA GLN A 1067 39.28 -20.68 3.00
C GLN A 1067 39.27 -19.23 2.50
N SER A 1068 38.99 -19.01 1.21
CA SER A 1068 38.74 -17.68 0.68
C SER A 1068 37.82 -17.75 -0.54
N LEU A 1069 37.04 -16.68 -0.73
CA LEU A 1069 36.15 -16.46 -1.87
C LEU A 1069 36.49 -15.09 -2.47
N THR A 1070 36.65 -15.03 -3.79
CA THR A 1070 36.94 -13.82 -4.57
C THR A 1070 35.94 -13.71 -5.72
N SER A 1071 35.32 -12.54 -5.87
CA SER A 1071 34.44 -12.21 -7.00
C SER A 1071 34.94 -10.96 -7.70
N GLU A 1072 35.16 -11.05 -9.00
CA GLU A 1072 35.59 -9.95 -9.88
C GLU A 1072 34.51 -9.74 -10.94
N ILE A 1073 34.02 -8.51 -11.11
CA ILE A 1073 33.08 -8.12 -12.17
C ILE A 1073 33.72 -6.99 -12.97
N ILE A 1074 33.76 -7.16 -14.29
CA ILE A 1074 34.25 -6.16 -15.23
C ILE A 1074 33.12 -5.87 -16.20
N TYR A 1075 32.61 -4.65 -16.22
CA TYR A 1075 31.68 -4.17 -17.23
C TYR A 1075 32.37 -3.20 -18.17
N ARG A 1076 32.19 -3.43 -19.47
CA ARG A 1076 32.68 -2.60 -20.58
C ARG A 1076 31.49 -2.21 -21.44
N GLY A 1077 30.82 -1.12 -21.07
CA GLY A 1077 29.74 -0.54 -21.87
C GLY A 1077 30.22 -0.04 -23.24
N ASP A 1078 31.52 0.24 -23.39
CA ASP A 1078 32.16 0.49 -24.69
C ASP A 1078 32.29 -0.75 -25.60
N LEU A 1079 32.12 -1.96 -25.05
CA LEU A 1079 32.14 -3.22 -25.80
C LEU A 1079 30.82 -4.01 -25.70
N ASN A 1080 29.82 -3.51 -24.96
CA ASN A 1080 28.61 -4.24 -24.56
C ASN A 1080 28.89 -5.61 -23.94
N GLN A 1081 29.91 -5.69 -23.07
CA GLN A 1081 30.32 -6.94 -22.44
C GLN A 1081 30.46 -6.80 -20.94
N LEU A 1082 29.98 -7.81 -20.22
CA LEU A 1082 30.20 -8.01 -18.80
C LEU A 1082 30.91 -9.35 -18.59
N TRP A 1083 32.02 -9.33 -17.87
CA TRP A 1083 32.66 -10.53 -17.35
C TRP A 1083 32.44 -10.61 -15.86
N ALA A 1084 32.14 -11.80 -15.36
CA ALA A 1084 32.12 -12.09 -13.93
C ALA A 1084 32.99 -13.32 -13.67
N ARG A 1085 33.91 -13.23 -12.72
CA ARG A 1085 34.81 -14.30 -12.32
C ARG A 1085 34.67 -14.53 -10.82
N THR A 1086 34.21 -15.70 -10.44
CA THR A 1086 34.12 -16.11 -9.04
C THR A 1086 35.08 -17.28 -8.81
N GLY A 1087 36.03 -17.10 -7.92
CA GLY A 1087 37.00 -18.11 -7.53
C GLY A 1087 36.96 -18.35 -6.03
N TYR A 1088 37.21 -19.59 -5.60
CA TYR A 1088 37.42 -19.89 -4.19
C TYR A 1088 38.54 -20.90 -3.97
N LYS A 1089 39.24 -20.74 -2.85
CA LYS A 1089 40.27 -21.69 -2.40
C LYS A 1089 39.72 -22.52 -1.25
N GLY A 1090 39.60 -23.82 -1.46
CA GLY A 1090 39.18 -24.80 -0.45
C GLY A 1090 40.10 -26.03 -0.48
N ARG A 1091 39.56 -27.22 -0.21
CA ARG A 1091 40.28 -28.49 -0.47
C ARG A 1091 40.49 -28.76 -1.96
N LEU A 1092 39.67 -28.14 -2.81
CA LEU A 1092 39.83 -28.06 -4.26
C LEU A 1092 39.79 -26.57 -4.62
N GLU A 1093 40.63 -26.14 -5.57
CA GLU A 1093 40.52 -24.80 -6.15
C GLU A 1093 39.42 -24.81 -7.22
N TYR A 1094 38.49 -23.87 -7.15
CA TYR A 1094 37.41 -23.70 -8.11
C TYR A 1094 37.42 -22.28 -8.65
N VAL A 1095 37.27 -22.13 -9.97
CA VAL A 1095 37.14 -20.85 -10.65
C VAL A 1095 36.07 -20.97 -11.72
N GLN A 1096 35.08 -20.09 -11.68
CA GLN A 1096 34.03 -19.96 -12.68
C GLN A 1096 34.13 -18.58 -13.33
N CYS A 1097 34.10 -18.57 -14.66
CA CYS A 1097 34.13 -17.34 -15.45
C CYS A 1097 32.89 -17.30 -16.34
N TRP A 1098 32.21 -16.16 -16.33
CA TRP A 1098 31.07 -15.82 -17.16
C TRP A 1098 31.44 -14.67 -18.09
N GLN A 1099 30.93 -14.70 -19.31
CA GLN A 1099 30.95 -13.57 -20.24
C GLN A 1099 29.53 -13.39 -20.79
N ILE A 1100 29.00 -12.18 -20.65
CA ILE A 1100 27.63 -11.82 -21.01
C ILE A 1100 27.70 -10.69 -22.05
N ASP A 1101 27.03 -10.91 -23.18
CA ASP A 1101 26.76 -9.88 -24.20
C ASP A 1101 25.57 -9.03 -23.71
N THR A 1102 25.86 -7.85 -23.16
CA THR A 1102 24.84 -7.01 -22.54
C THR A 1102 23.93 -6.36 -23.58
N ALA A 1103 24.37 -6.22 -24.84
CA ALA A 1103 23.50 -5.69 -25.90
C ALA A 1103 22.34 -6.64 -26.22
N LYS A 1104 22.53 -7.96 -26.11
CA LYS A 1104 21.43 -8.93 -26.26
C LYS A 1104 20.45 -8.84 -25.09
N VAL A 1105 20.95 -8.80 -23.85
CA VAL A 1105 20.13 -8.75 -22.64
C VAL A 1105 19.26 -7.48 -22.60
N PHE A 1106 19.81 -6.32 -22.93
CA PHE A 1106 19.03 -5.07 -22.93
C PHE A 1106 18.05 -4.96 -24.12
N ARG A 1107 18.35 -5.61 -25.27
CA ARG A 1107 17.39 -5.66 -26.39
C ARG A 1107 16.15 -6.49 -26.08
N SER A 1108 16.26 -7.58 -25.32
CA SER A 1108 15.10 -8.36 -24.86
C SER A 1108 14.26 -7.68 -23.78
N ILE A 1109 14.77 -6.61 -23.16
CA ILE A 1109 14.05 -5.82 -22.15
C ILE A 1109 13.37 -4.61 -22.80
N GLY A 1110 13.93 -4.06 -23.89
CA GLY A 1110 13.29 -3.00 -24.68
C GLY A 1110 12.16 -3.47 -25.63
N SER A 1111 11.71 -4.71 -25.51
CA SER A 1111 10.55 -5.28 -26.22
C SER A 1111 9.52 -5.86 -25.26
N LEU A 1112 9.51 -5.37 -24.01
CA LEU A 1112 8.57 -5.68 -22.93
C LEU A 1112 7.84 -4.39 -22.55
#